data_AF-Q2HHV6-F1
#
_entry.id   AF-Q2HHV6-F1
#
_cell.length_a   1.000
_cell.length_b   1.000
_cell.length_c   1.000
_cell.angle_alpha   90.00
_cell.angle_beta   90.00
_cell.angle_gamma   90.00
#
_symmetry.space_group_name_H-M   'P 1'
#
loop_
_entity.id
_entity.type
_entity.pdbx_description
1 polymer ?
#
loop_
_entity_poly.entity_id
_entity_poly.type
_entity_poly.pdbx_seq_one_letter_code
_entity_poly.pdbx_strand_id
1 'polypeptide(L)'
;MSWFERTSQRCAVCPVRSGLLRCGGCNVIRYCGPEHQSAHRREHKKACTTINNTQKNLAREEAALREDRHDILMPADVFNTGVGKFWGIYGTRDYMRARFAAADALLQVDTVAAVEKSLEHFTDMLRLCRSDNLGVRDAIPPLLLRLGREQECYDFLKWWATVDDNYDWANPALPYLDIENANAFESFDWPREKLAHLVTVTLLKLRLLLDFQACERDFGYSAGGLTEFDRPIGRLVKSKIQTSSTQRTATTVKALKGQYHQLCRIVNHANPYFWDALLDEGGGVPVMPEYYAAGSPEEAQLVLHWCKKAWEESEDALVMVEEDTRQFVQVYKGPAQTAGPPAPRMAAAELGPGDLERRRGVGRVFPSKIQDTLPTSSLSDLFPATPVSGGQTVRFIYRDDPGKLLLYIDGACTDNGQPNPRGGWAVVYGPTDDASGRLEEKGPFGHESVPTSNRAELRAAIAALRLRNWEQDGFDGMVIATDSSYVVDGATGWTQGWTVNGWRTQSGRAVKNKDLWELLLGEVERWADRGFQITFWKIPRELNVGADALAKAAASMARPEPVFRDVTATSPQSTASRGGGRTEPKPRVLALCLDYEDMFQSIYGSLIAKITSKATIERVTKPEVALTMLSEEPPPSVILVTDGAITRQQKLCERVIDLLRGGTAVILAGCFSSMVTQGQFNRFFARLGLPWQRGSYQRESVKLRPQVVGDRLAARLPSSYSQKALFITDVESSAVWYAERENSNEAAVVFATVGAGKLGYVGDVNGEEGSEAVVLAMCGLLDGRA
;
A
#
# COMPACT_ATOMS: atom_id res chain seq x y z
N MET A 1 25.54 -8.00 23.56
CA MET A 1 25.57 -6.73 24.36
C MET A 1 24.27 -5.96 24.13
N SER A 2 23.56 -5.54 25.18
CA SER A 2 22.28 -4.79 25.05
C SER A 2 22.48 -3.42 24.41
N TRP A 3 21.44 -2.79 23.84
CA TRP A 3 21.53 -1.39 23.41
C TRP A 3 22.10 -0.51 24.52
N PHE A 4 21.61 -0.66 25.77
CA PHE A 4 22.13 0.03 26.94
C PHE A 4 23.64 -0.17 27.15
N GLU A 5 24.17 -1.39 27.04
CA GLU A 5 25.61 -1.66 27.14
C GLU A 5 26.42 -1.17 25.93
N ARG A 6 25.80 -1.14 24.74
CA ARG A 6 26.40 -0.68 23.48
C ARG A 6 26.49 0.84 23.39
N THR A 7 25.49 1.57 23.89
CA THR A 7 25.37 3.03 23.76
C THR A 7 25.68 3.79 25.05
N SER A 8 25.71 3.11 26.21
CA SER A 8 26.14 3.75 27.45
C SER A 8 27.61 4.16 27.37
N GLN A 9 27.83 5.47 27.58
CA GLN A 9 29.13 6.05 27.86
C GLN A 9 30.19 5.83 26.76
N ARG A 10 29.85 5.95 25.48
CA ARG A 10 30.84 5.97 24.38
C ARG A 10 30.86 7.31 23.64
N CYS A 11 31.95 7.58 22.93
CA CYS A 11 32.01 8.66 21.95
C CYS A 11 31.02 8.40 20.81
N ALA A 12 30.38 9.44 20.29
CA ALA A 12 29.45 9.32 19.16
C ALA A 12 30.10 8.85 17.85
N VAL A 13 31.43 8.98 17.71
CA VAL A 13 32.16 8.70 16.47
C VAL A 13 33.06 7.46 16.58
N CYS A 14 33.53 7.13 17.79
CA CYS A 14 34.50 6.06 18.00
C CYS A 14 34.16 5.21 19.24
N PRO A 15 34.73 4.00 19.39
CA PRO A 15 34.39 3.10 20.49
C PRO A 15 34.95 3.51 21.87
N VAL A 16 35.64 4.66 21.98
CA VAL A 16 36.22 5.15 23.24
C VAL A 16 35.13 5.42 24.28
N ARG A 17 35.35 4.96 25.52
CA ARG A 17 34.38 5.08 26.63
C ARG A 17 34.81 6.00 27.78
N SER A 18 36.09 6.33 27.88
CA SER A 18 36.67 7.11 28.98
C SER A 18 37.01 8.55 28.57
N GLY A 19 37.00 9.48 29.54
CA GLY A 19 37.47 10.86 29.33
C GLY A 19 36.60 11.70 28.38
N LEU A 20 35.31 11.38 28.26
CA LEU A 20 34.44 11.99 27.26
C LEU A 20 33.91 13.37 27.70
N LEU A 21 34.03 14.35 26.80
CA LEU A 21 33.44 15.68 26.91
C LEU A 21 31.98 15.65 26.44
N ARG A 22 31.11 16.41 27.12
CA ARG A 22 29.72 16.59 26.67
C ARG A 22 29.64 17.69 25.62
N CYS A 23 28.72 17.54 24.68
CA CYS A 23 28.39 18.62 23.75
C CYS A 23 27.90 19.85 24.51
N GLY A 24 28.56 21.00 24.36
CA GLY A 24 28.17 22.24 25.04
C GLY A 24 26.80 22.80 24.65
N GLY A 25 26.17 22.30 23.59
CA GLY A 25 24.81 22.68 23.20
C GLY A 25 23.73 21.83 23.87
N CYS A 26 23.69 20.53 23.55
CA CYS A 26 22.62 19.62 24.00
C CYS A 26 22.93 18.91 25.33
N ASN A 27 24.20 18.85 25.76
CA ASN A 27 24.66 18.17 26.97
C ASN A 27 24.34 16.67 27.10
N VAL A 28 23.88 16.01 26.03
CA VAL A 28 23.48 14.58 26.02
C VAL A 28 24.30 13.71 25.08
N ILE A 29 25.11 14.32 24.20
CA ILE A 29 26.08 13.59 23.38
C ILE A 29 27.49 13.77 23.95
N ARG A 30 28.28 12.70 23.85
CA ARG A 30 29.64 12.61 24.37
C ARG A 30 30.67 12.44 23.26
N TYR A 31 31.82 13.09 23.39
CA TYR A 31 32.93 13.04 22.43
C TYR A 31 34.27 12.85 23.17
N CYS A 32 35.21 12.09 22.61
CA CYS A 32 36.55 11.98 23.19
C CYS A 32 37.43 13.23 22.90
N GLY A 33 37.00 14.12 22.00
CA GLY A 33 37.68 15.38 21.72
C GLY A 33 36.93 16.27 20.73
N PRO A 34 37.42 17.52 20.51
CA PRO A 34 36.78 18.51 19.62
C PRO A 34 36.71 18.08 18.15
N GLU A 35 37.64 17.24 17.68
CA GLU A 35 37.67 16.74 16.31
C GLU A 35 36.46 15.87 16.00
N HIS A 36 36.15 14.89 16.86
CA HIS A 36 34.96 14.04 16.71
C HIS A 36 33.66 14.82 16.85
N GLN A 37 33.63 15.86 17.68
CA GLN A 37 32.49 16.77 17.74
C GLN A 37 32.31 17.52 16.42
N SER A 38 33.39 17.94 15.77
CA SER A 38 33.37 18.63 14.48
C SER A 38 32.94 17.69 13.34
N ALA A 39 33.42 16.44 13.35
CA ALA A 39 33.03 15.41 12.38
C ALA A 39 31.53 15.10 12.47
N HIS A 40 31.02 14.83 13.68
CA HIS A 40 29.60 14.53 13.90
C HIS A 40 28.67 15.75 13.80
N ARG A 41 29.22 16.98 13.71
CA ARG A 41 28.45 18.23 13.69
C ARG A 41 27.39 18.22 12.59
N ARG A 42 27.71 17.70 11.38
CA ARG A 42 26.79 17.72 10.23
C ARG A 42 25.48 16.97 10.52
N GLU A 43 25.58 15.80 11.13
CA GLU A 43 24.43 14.96 11.48
C GLU A 43 23.71 15.48 12.74
N HIS A 44 24.46 15.88 13.76
CA HIS A 44 23.89 16.25 15.05
C HIS A 44 23.33 17.69 15.11
N LYS A 45 23.79 18.62 14.27
CA LYS A 45 23.50 20.06 14.43
C LYS A 45 22.00 20.37 14.51
N LYS A 46 21.17 19.70 13.71
CA LYS A 46 19.71 19.93 13.71
C LYS A 46 19.11 19.60 15.08
N ALA A 47 19.26 18.35 15.53
CA ALA A 47 18.77 17.91 16.84
C ALA A 47 19.39 18.72 17.99
N CYS A 48 20.70 19.02 17.93
CA CYS A 48 21.38 19.87 18.91
C CYS A 48 20.73 21.25 19.08
N THR A 49 20.36 21.87 17.96
CA THR A 49 19.75 23.20 17.94
C THR A 49 18.34 23.16 18.50
N THR A 50 17.54 22.15 18.11
CA THR A 50 16.20 21.93 18.65
C THR A 50 16.22 21.73 20.17
N ILE A 51 17.11 20.87 20.68
CA ILE A 51 17.26 20.63 22.12
C ILE A 51 17.65 21.92 22.85
N ASN A 52 18.63 22.67 22.34
CA ASN A 52 19.08 23.91 22.99
C ASN A 52 17.96 24.96 23.03
N ASN A 53 17.24 25.15 21.92
CA ASN A 53 16.15 26.13 21.84
C ASN A 53 14.98 25.76 22.77
N THR A 54 14.58 24.48 22.79
CA THR A 54 13.50 24.01 23.67
C THR A 54 13.88 24.08 25.15
N GLN A 55 15.13 23.76 25.51
CA GLN A 55 15.63 23.93 26.88
C GLN A 55 15.68 25.40 27.32
N LYS A 56 16.10 26.31 26.44
CA LYS A 56 16.06 27.76 26.72
C LYS A 56 14.64 28.27 26.90
N ASN A 57 13.71 27.78 26.07
CA ASN A 57 12.29 28.12 26.19
C ASN A 57 11.74 27.63 27.53
N LEU A 58 12.00 26.37 27.90
CA LEU A 58 11.62 25.81 29.20
C LEU A 58 12.17 26.65 30.36
N ALA A 59 13.46 27.00 30.34
CA ALA A 59 14.07 27.82 31.38
C ALA A 59 13.42 29.21 31.49
N ARG A 60 13.03 29.81 30.37
CA ARG A 60 12.30 31.10 30.34
C ARG A 60 10.91 30.97 30.96
N GLU A 61 10.14 29.96 30.58
CA GLU A 61 8.80 29.73 31.16
C GLU A 61 8.89 29.38 32.66
N GLU A 62 9.93 28.64 33.06
CA GLU A 62 10.18 28.35 34.47
C GLU A 62 10.50 29.62 35.27
N ALA A 63 11.40 30.46 34.74
CA ALA A 63 11.73 31.75 35.34
C ALA A 63 10.49 32.64 35.43
N ALA A 64 9.65 32.69 34.39
CA ALA A 64 8.41 33.47 34.38
C ALA A 64 7.38 33.01 35.43
N LEU A 65 7.38 31.72 35.80
CA LEU A 65 6.54 31.20 36.89
C LEU A 65 7.13 31.44 38.28
N ARG A 66 8.45 31.56 38.39
CA ARG A 66 9.15 31.86 39.66
C ARG A 66 9.27 33.37 39.92
N GLU A 67 9.32 34.17 38.88
CA GLU A 67 9.22 35.62 38.93
C GLU A 67 7.76 36.00 39.20
N ASP A 68 7.53 36.36 40.45
CA ASP A 68 6.28 36.67 41.10
C ASP A 68 5.33 37.58 40.29
N ARG A 69 4.52 36.98 39.40
CA ARG A 69 3.30 37.59 38.92
C ARG A 69 2.20 37.30 39.94
N HIS A 70 1.96 38.27 40.81
CA HIS A 70 0.75 38.37 41.63
C HIS A 70 -0.49 38.53 40.72
N ASP A 71 -0.84 37.47 39.99
CA ASP A 71 -2.22 37.30 39.54
C ASP A 71 -2.99 36.74 40.75
N ILE A 72 -4.14 37.31 41.10
CA ILE A 72 -4.89 37.01 42.35
C ILE A 72 -5.22 35.51 42.49
N LEU A 73 -5.13 34.76 41.38
CA LEU A 73 -5.45 33.35 41.25
C LEU A 73 -4.22 32.40 41.22
N MET A 74 -2.99 32.90 41.31
CA MET A 74 -1.74 32.12 41.23
C MET A 74 -1.06 31.94 42.61
N PRO A 75 -0.82 30.71 43.09
CA PRO A 75 -0.06 30.47 44.32
C PRO A 75 1.43 30.85 44.18
N ALA A 76 2.03 31.40 45.25
CA ALA A 76 3.43 31.85 45.27
C ALA A 76 4.49 30.76 45.01
N ASP A 77 4.19 29.50 45.36
CA ASP A 77 5.03 28.33 45.02
C ASP A 77 4.20 27.30 44.26
N VAL A 78 3.90 27.63 43.00
CA VAL A 78 3.02 26.81 42.15
C VAL A 78 3.56 25.39 41.90
N PHE A 79 4.88 25.16 42.00
CA PHE A 79 5.50 23.86 41.76
C PHE A 79 5.31 22.86 42.90
N ASN A 80 5.09 23.35 44.13
CA ASN A 80 4.78 22.52 45.29
C ASN A 80 3.29 22.59 45.68
N THR A 81 2.69 23.78 45.64
CA THR A 81 1.28 23.99 46.06
C THR A 81 0.26 23.69 44.95
N GLY A 82 0.68 23.74 43.68
CA GLY A 82 -0.15 23.46 42.51
C GLY A 82 -0.13 22.01 42.05
N VAL A 83 0.57 21.10 42.73
CA VAL A 83 0.69 19.68 42.36
C VAL A 83 -0.70 19.02 42.28
N GLY A 84 -0.96 18.27 41.21
CA GLY A 84 -2.26 17.66 40.91
C GLY A 84 -3.26 18.63 40.24
N LYS A 85 -3.15 19.93 40.51
CA LYS A 85 -4.00 20.99 39.90
C LYS A 85 -3.30 21.81 38.85
N PHE A 86 -2.05 21.46 38.53
CA PHE A 86 -1.14 22.31 37.77
C PHE A 86 -1.73 22.70 36.42
N TRP A 87 -2.34 21.79 35.66
CA TRP A 87 -2.98 22.11 34.38
C TRP A 87 -4.23 23.00 34.47
N GLY A 88 -4.94 22.94 35.60
CA GLY A 88 -6.10 23.80 35.87
C GLY A 88 -5.73 25.26 36.02
N ILE A 89 -4.45 25.53 36.32
CA ILE A 89 -3.89 26.87 36.43
C ILE A 89 -3.46 27.36 35.05
N TYR A 90 -4.15 28.35 34.49
CA TYR A 90 -3.93 28.78 33.10
C TYR A 90 -2.47 29.19 32.81
N GLY A 91 -1.83 29.92 33.73
CA GLY A 91 -0.46 30.42 33.57
C GLY A 91 0.63 29.34 33.49
N THR A 92 0.36 28.11 33.95
CA THR A 92 1.35 27.02 33.96
C THR A 92 1.32 26.17 32.69
N ARG A 93 0.31 26.33 31.83
CA ARG A 93 0.13 25.48 30.65
C ARG A 93 1.25 25.66 29.63
N ASP A 94 1.75 26.88 29.48
CA ASP A 94 2.87 27.16 28.56
C ASP A 94 4.17 26.53 29.05
N TYR A 95 4.39 26.50 30.36
CA TYR A 95 5.48 25.73 30.96
C TYR A 95 5.34 24.23 30.69
N MET A 96 4.15 23.64 30.87
CA MET A 96 3.92 22.22 30.59
C MET A 96 4.18 21.86 29.12
N ARG A 97 3.73 22.70 28.19
CA ARG A 97 3.99 22.54 26.75
C ARG A 97 5.49 22.70 26.43
N ALA A 98 6.15 23.69 27.01
CA ALA A 98 7.59 23.90 26.84
C ALA A 98 8.39 22.70 27.38
N ARG A 99 7.97 22.12 28.50
CA ARG A 99 8.60 20.95 29.10
C ARG A 99 8.40 19.69 28.27
N PHE A 100 7.20 19.47 27.74
CA PHE A 100 6.93 18.42 26.77
C PHE A 100 7.85 18.55 25.55
N ALA A 101 7.90 19.74 24.95
CA ALA A 101 8.74 19.99 23.78
C ALA A 101 10.23 19.76 24.05
N ALA A 102 10.72 20.08 25.25
CA ALA A 102 12.09 19.78 25.66
C ALA A 102 12.34 18.27 25.82
N ALA A 103 11.39 17.53 26.42
CA ALA A 103 11.47 16.09 26.60
C ALA A 103 11.43 15.34 25.25
N ASP A 104 10.55 15.75 24.34
CA ASP A 104 10.42 15.20 22.99
C ASP A 104 11.66 15.51 22.12
N ALA A 105 12.16 16.76 22.17
CA ALA A 105 13.37 17.14 21.45
C ALA A 105 14.60 16.31 21.87
N LEU A 106 14.69 15.88 23.13
CA LEU A 106 15.75 14.99 23.59
C LEU A 106 15.69 13.62 22.91
N LEU A 107 14.49 13.10 22.63
CA LEU A 107 14.30 11.79 21.97
C LEU A 107 14.71 11.79 20.48
N GLN A 108 14.98 12.96 19.89
CA GLN A 108 15.60 13.05 18.55
C GLN A 108 17.05 12.53 18.53
N VAL A 109 17.66 12.30 19.70
CA VAL A 109 19.02 11.79 19.84
C VAL A 109 18.99 10.44 20.56
N ASP A 110 19.64 9.45 19.96
CA ASP A 110 19.65 8.08 20.46
C ASP A 110 20.78 7.83 21.49
N THR A 111 20.72 8.48 22.65
CA THR A 111 21.66 8.23 23.76
C THR A 111 20.94 7.96 25.07
N VAL A 112 21.54 7.10 25.90
CA VAL A 112 21.04 6.80 27.26
C VAL A 112 20.79 8.09 28.05
N ALA A 113 21.73 9.06 27.99
CA ALA A 113 21.59 10.32 28.71
C ALA A 113 20.42 11.20 28.20
N ALA A 114 20.05 11.09 26.93
CA ALA A 114 18.89 11.80 26.39
C ALA A 114 17.59 11.13 26.84
N VAL A 115 17.54 9.79 26.81
CA VAL A 115 16.40 8.99 27.29
C VAL A 115 16.16 9.19 28.78
N GLU A 116 17.22 9.17 29.61
CA GLU A 116 17.14 9.44 31.05
C GLU A 116 16.55 10.82 31.34
N LYS A 117 17.08 11.88 30.72
CA LYS A 117 16.56 13.24 30.91
C LYS A 117 15.14 13.42 30.40
N SER A 118 14.80 12.79 29.27
CA SER A 118 13.42 12.83 28.74
C SER A 118 12.45 12.18 29.74
N LEU A 119 12.82 11.01 30.28
CA LEU A 119 12.06 10.32 31.32
C LEU A 119 11.93 11.16 32.60
N GLU A 120 12.98 11.86 33.04
CA GLU A 120 12.92 12.80 34.16
C GLU A 120 11.90 13.93 33.90
N HIS A 121 11.90 14.51 32.70
CA HIS A 121 10.92 15.54 32.34
C HIS A 121 9.49 14.99 32.35
N PHE A 122 9.22 13.84 31.72
CA PHE A 122 7.89 13.25 31.67
C PHE A 122 7.38 12.79 33.05
N THR A 123 8.27 12.23 33.88
CA THR A 123 7.92 11.83 35.24
C THR A 123 7.54 13.04 36.10
N ASP A 124 8.29 14.14 36.02
CA ASP A 124 7.94 15.35 36.76
C ASP A 124 6.69 16.05 36.21
N MET A 125 6.47 15.99 34.90
CA MET A 125 5.21 16.45 34.30
C MET A 125 4.01 15.65 34.85
N LEU A 126 4.15 14.34 34.97
CA LEU A 126 3.11 13.48 35.54
C LEU A 126 2.93 13.72 37.04
N ARG A 127 4.00 14.04 37.79
CA ARG A 127 3.90 14.48 39.18
C ARG A 127 3.11 15.77 39.31
N LEU A 128 3.45 16.79 38.51
CA LEU A 128 2.78 18.10 38.52
C LEU A 128 1.32 17.98 38.08
N CYS A 129 1.05 17.18 37.06
CA CYS A 129 -0.28 17.00 36.47
C CYS A 129 -0.61 15.50 36.39
N ARG A 130 -1.12 14.94 37.50
CA ARG A 130 -1.45 13.51 37.55
C ARG A 130 -2.57 13.13 36.58
N SER A 131 -3.45 14.05 36.17
CA SER A 131 -4.50 13.83 35.17
C SER A 131 -3.95 13.59 33.76
N ASP A 132 -2.69 13.98 33.51
CA ASP A 132 -1.96 13.74 32.27
C ASP A 132 -2.65 14.28 31.01
N ASN A 133 -2.93 15.58 30.99
CA ASN A 133 -3.58 16.24 29.86
C ASN A 133 -2.74 16.27 28.56
N LEU A 134 -1.45 15.90 28.62
CA LEU A 134 -0.54 15.85 27.47
C LEU A 134 -0.17 14.41 27.07
N GLY A 135 -0.73 13.39 27.72
CA GLY A 135 -0.54 11.98 27.34
C GLY A 135 0.86 11.41 27.62
N VAL A 136 1.61 11.96 28.58
CA VAL A 136 2.97 11.52 28.91
C VAL A 136 3.02 10.13 29.57
N ARG A 137 1.90 9.62 30.11
CA ARG A 137 1.84 8.25 30.65
C ARG A 137 2.13 7.21 29.57
N ASP A 138 1.78 7.49 28.32
CA ASP A 138 1.96 6.56 27.21
C ASP A 138 3.45 6.51 26.76
N ALA A 139 4.23 7.55 27.07
CA ALA A 139 5.65 7.68 26.75
C ALA A 139 6.59 7.03 27.78
N ILE A 140 6.23 7.05 29.07
CA ILE A 140 7.11 6.62 30.17
C ILE A 140 7.51 5.12 30.08
N PRO A 141 6.57 4.17 29.91
CA PRO A 141 6.89 2.74 29.93
C PRO A 141 7.88 2.30 28.85
N PRO A 142 7.75 2.73 27.57
CA PRO A 142 8.77 2.45 26.56
C PRO A 142 10.16 2.98 26.92
N LEU A 143 10.28 4.19 27.48
CA LEU A 143 11.57 4.76 27.88
C LEU A 143 12.22 3.95 29.01
N LEU A 144 11.43 3.44 29.97
CA LEU A 144 11.93 2.52 31.00
C LEU A 144 12.50 1.24 30.38
N LEU A 145 11.86 0.67 29.36
CA LEU A 145 12.40 -0.50 28.65
C LEU A 145 13.71 -0.21 27.90
N ARG A 146 13.87 0.98 27.31
CA ARG A 146 15.13 1.40 26.67
C ARG A 146 16.28 1.52 27.66
N LEU A 147 15.97 1.92 28.89
CA LEU A 147 16.94 2.03 29.99
C LEU A 147 17.21 0.70 30.72
N GLY A 148 16.59 -0.42 30.30
CA GLY A 148 16.73 -1.71 30.99
C GLY A 148 16.15 -1.68 32.42
N ARG A 149 15.07 -0.91 32.62
CA ARG A 149 14.32 -0.79 33.89
C ARG A 149 13.02 -1.58 33.80
N GLU A 150 13.12 -2.89 33.51
CA GLU A 150 11.96 -3.74 33.24
C GLU A 150 10.99 -3.85 34.43
N GLN A 151 11.51 -3.92 35.66
CA GLN A 151 10.68 -4.00 36.87
C GLN A 151 9.83 -2.74 37.04
N GLU A 152 10.45 -1.57 36.92
CA GLU A 152 9.77 -0.29 37.08
C GLU A 152 8.75 -0.05 35.95
N CYS A 153 9.06 -0.53 34.74
CA CYS A 153 8.11 -0.55 33.63
C CYS A 153 6.85 -1.36 33.99
N TYR A 154 7.03 -2.57 34.51
CA TYR A 154 5.90 -3.42 34.91
C TYR A 154 5.10 -2.81 36.06
N ASP A 155 5.78 -2.31 37.08
CA ASP A 155 5.16 -1.67 38.25
C ASP A 155 4.31 -0.46 37.85
N PHE A 156 4.83 0.41 36.96
CA PHE A 156 4.10 1.55 36.43
C PHE A 156 2.85 1.12 35.66
N LEU A 157 2.99 0.15 34.76
CA LEU A 157 1.88 -0.36 33.95
C LEU A 157 0.78 -0.99 34.81
N LYS A 158 1.18 -1.78 35.81
CA LYS A 158 0.26 -2.41 36.75
C LYS A 158 -0.46 -1.36 37.60
N TRP A 159 0.27 -0.38 38.14
CA TRP A 159 -0.31 0.69 38.94
C TRP A 159 -1.41 1.43 38.16
N TRP A 160 -1.13 1.79 36.92
CA TRP A 160 -2.11 2.45 36.06
C TRP A 160 -3.35 1.58 35.80
N ALA A 161 -3.11 0.29 35.53
CA ALA A 161 -4.16 -0.67 35.24
C ALA A 161 -5.09 -0.92 36.43
N THR A 162 -4.59 -0.81 37.67
CA THR A 162 -5.34 -1.14 38.88
C THR A 162 -5.80 0.07 39.69
N VAL A 163 -5.48 1.30 39.25
CA VAL A 163 -5.95 2.52 39.90
C VAL A 163 -7.48 2.60 39.85
N ASP A 164 -8.10 3.07 40.93
CA ASP A 164 -9.56 3.23 41.03
C ASP A 164 -10.10 4.11 39.90
N ASP A 165 -11.24 3.73 39.32
CA ASP A 165 -11.94 4.54 38.31
C ASP A 165 -12.38 5.90 38.87
N ASN A 166 -12.63 6.00 40.18
CA ASN A 166 -13.00 7.23 40.88
C ASN A 166 -11.79 7.99 41.47
N TYR A 167 -10.58 7.70 41.01
CA TYR A 167 -9.36 8.35 41.51
C TYR A 167 -9.38 9.87 41.28
N ASP A 168 -9.25 10.65 42.36
CA ASP A 168 -9.12 12.11 42.27
C ASP A 168 -7.69 12.52 41.90
N TRP A 169 -7.47 12.74 40.62
CA TRP A 169 -6.19 13.18 40.05
C TRP A 169 -5.66 14.50 40.64
N ALA A 170 -6.53 15.33 41.21
CA ALA A 170 -6.14 16.60 41.80
C ALA A 170 -5.71 16.47 43.28
N ASN A 171 -5.90 15.31 43.91
CA ASN A 171 -5.55 15.08 45.30
C ASN A 171 -4.16 14.45 45.44
N PRO A 172 -3.13 15.21 45.89
CA PRO A 172 -1.78 14.70 46.01
C PRO A 172 -1.60 13.67 47.14
N ALA A 173 -2.55 13.58 48.08
CA ALA A 173 -2.48 12.66 49.21
C ALA A 173 -2.89 11.22 48.85
N LEU A 174 -3.51 11.00 47.69
CA LEU A 174 -3.85 9.65 47.22
C LEU A 174 -2.58 8.89 46.79
N PRO A 175 -2.57 7.54 46.93
CA PRO A 175 -1.46 6.70 46.50
C PRO A 175 -1.10 6.97 45.04
N TYR A 176 0.20 7.07 44.75
CA TYR A 176 0.72 7.47 43.45
C TYR A 176 2.01 6.72 43.17
N LEU A 177 2.00 5.91 42.10
CA LEU A 177 3.11 5.01 41.74
C LEU A 177 3.58 4.16 42.95
N ASP A 178 2.61 3.65 43.71
CA ASP A 178 2.80 2.96 44.99
C ASP A 178 2.92 1.43 44.85
N ILE A 179 2.91 0.91 43.63
CA ILE A 179 3.23 -0.50 43.34
C ILE A 179 4.74 -0.61 43.14
N GLU A 180 5.38 -1.49 43.90
CA GLU A 180 6.80 -1.81 43.76
C GLU A 180 7.00 -3.33 43.76
N ASN A 181 7.93 -3.80 42.93
CA ASN A 181 8.32 -5.21 42.85
C ASN A 181 7.15 -6.17 42.53
N ALA A 182 6.19 -5.72 41.73
CA ALA A 182 5.11 -6.57 41.27
C ALA A 182 5.64 -7.73 40.41
N ASN A 183 4.94 -8.85 40.43
CA ASN A 183 5.36 -10.06 39.74
C ASN A 183 5.18 -9.92 38.22
N ALA A 184 6.23 -9.51 37.51
CA ALA A 184 6.22 -9.38 36.05
C ALA A 184 5.91 -10.70 35.28
N PHE A 185 5.85 -11.85 35.94
CA PHE A 185 5.51 -13.15 35.35
C PHE A 185 4.03 -13.56 35.54
N GLU A 186 3.24 -12.79 36.30
CA GLU A 186 1.82 -13.09 36.54
C GLU A 186 0.97 -12.93 35.27
N SER A 187 -0.28 -13.42 35.31
CA SER A 187 -1.22 -13.29 34.20
C SER A 187 -1.57 -11.83 33.94
N PHE A 188 -1.96 -11.56 32.70
CA PHE A 188 -2.37 -10.24 32.25
C PHE A 188 -3.89 -10.21 32.24
N ASP A 189 -4.47 -9.80 33.37
CA ASP A 189 -5.93 -9.66 33.57
C ASP A 189 -6.20 -8.27 34.16
N TRP A 190 -6.07 -7.23 33.32
CA TRP A 190 -6.11 -5.83 33.76
C TRP A 190 -7.44 -5.16 33.34
N PRO A 191 -8.11 -4.41 34.23
CA PRO A 191 -9.42 -3.84 33.93
C PRO A 191 -9.35 -2.62 32.99
N ARG A 192 -8.20 -1.95 32.92
CA ARG A 192 -7.98 -0.76 32.07
C ARG A 192 -6.81 -0.99 31.13
N GLU A 193 -7.07 -0.92 29.82
CA GLU A 193 -6.07 -1.20 28.79
C GLU A 193 -6.04 -0.09 27.73
N LYS A 194 -4.88 0.54 27.56
CA LYS A 194 -4.57 1.44 26.44
C LYS A 194 -3.65 0.74 25.46
N LEU A 195 -3.76 1.05 24.17
CA LEU A 195 -2.92 0.47 23.12
C LEU A 195 -1.42 0.62 23.43
N ALA A 196 -0.96 1.82 23.83
CA ALA A 196 0.45 2.06 24.18
C ALA A 196 0.97 1.13 25.30
N HIS A 197 0.14 0.89 26.31
CA HIS A 197 0.48 0.03 27.45
C HIS A 197 0.46 -1.45 27.05
N LEU A 198 -0.53 -1.87 26.24
CA LEU A 198 -0.62 -3.21 25.68
C LEU A 198 0.61 -3.56 24.83
N VAL A 199 1.01 -2.65 23.95
CA VAL A 199 2.22 -2.82 23.13
C VAL A 199 3.47 -2.92 24.00
N THR A 200 3.59 -2.07 25.03
CA THR A 200 4.76 -2.07 25.91
C THR A 200 4.86 -3.33 26.75
N VAL A 201 3.76 -3.79 27.35
CA VAL A 201 3.75 -5.04 28.11
C VAL A 201 4.00 -6.25 27.20
N THR A 202 3.55 -6.20 25.94
CA THR A 202 3.87 -7.23 24.94
C THR A 202 5.38 -7.34 24.71
N LEU A 203 6.06 -6.22 24.49
CA LEU A 203 7.51 -6.18 24.35
C LEU A 203 8.22 -6.68 25.62
N LEU A 204 7.77 -6.24 26.80
CA LEU A 204 8.33 -6.68 28.08
C LEU A 204 8.22 -8.20 28.25
N LYS A 205 7.03 -8.77 28.07
CA LYS A 205 6.77 -10.22 28.21
C LYS A 205 7.56 -11.03 27.19
N LEU A 206 7.68 -10.52 25.96
CA LEU A 206 8.49 -11.13 24.91
C LEU A 206 9.99 -11.11 25.27
N ARG A 207 10.50 -9.97 25.77
CA ARG A 207 11.89 -9.89 26.26
C ARG A 207 12.14 -10.90 27.39
N LEU A 208 11.23 -11.05 28.34
CA LEU A 208 11.34 -12.06 29.40
C LEU A 208 11.36 -13.49 28.85
N LEU A 209 10.51 -13.79 27.85
CA LEU A 209 10.47 -15.10 27.20
C LEU A 209 11.80 -15.42 26.50
N LEU A 210 12.32 -14.47 25.72
CA LEU A 210 13.58 -14.60 24.99
C LEU A 210 14.78 -14.71 25.95
N ASP A 211 14.76 -14.02 27.09
CA ASP A 211 15.76 -14.17 28.14
C ASP A 211 15.81 -15.59 28.72
N PHE A 212 14.65 -16.22 28.96
CA PHE A 212 14.62 -17.62 29.39
C PHE A 212 15.16 -18.57 28.32
N GLN A 213 14.83 -18.35 27.05
CA GLN A 213 15.33 -19.15 25.93
C GLN A 213 16.84 -18.99 25.72
N ALA A 214 17.39 -17.81 26.00
CA ALA A 214 18.83 -17.58 26.02
C ALA A 214 19.51 -18.38 27.15
N CYS A 215 18.94 -18.37 28.36
CA CYS A 215 19.43 -19.17 29.48
C CYS A 215 19.45 -20.68 29.17
N GLU A 216 18.40 -21.23 28.56
CA GLU A 216 18.33 -22.68 28.25
C GLU A 216 19.46 -23.15 27.31
N ARG A 217 19.94 -22.28 26.42
CA ARG A 217 21.09 -22.55 25.55
C ARG A 217 22.41 -22.59 26.31
N ASP A 218 22.64 -21.64 27.24
CA ASP A 218 23.84 -21.60 28.09
C ASP A 218 23.98 -22.84 28.99
N PHE A 219 22.87 -23.51 29.32
CA PHE A 219 22.84 -24.77 30.08
C PHE A 219 22.85 -26.04 29.21
N GLY A 220 23.03 -25.93 27.88
CA GLY A 220 23.25 -27.07 26.98
C GLY A 220 21.99 -27.81 26.52
N TYR A 221 20.79 -27.23 26.64
CA TYR A 221 19.56 -27.83 26.11
C TYR A 221 19.26 -27.30 24.70
N SER A 222 19.46 -28.15 23.69
CA SER A 222 19.15 -27.82 22.30
C SER A 222 17.65 -27.98 22.02
N ALA A 223 16.85 -26.99 22.39
CA ALA A 223 15.50 -26.83 21.87
C ALA A 223 15.57 -26.00 20.57
N GLY A 224 15.26 -26.62 19.43
CA GLY A 224 15.27 -25.96 18.14
C GLY A 224 14.37 -24.72 18.14
N GLY A 225 14.98 -23.54 18.09
CA GLY A 225 14.31 -22.24 18.08
C GLY A 225 15.24 -21.13 17.57
N LEU A 226 14.64 -20.18 16.84
CA LEU A 226 15.17 -19.04 16.06
C LEU A 226 16.14 -18.09 16.80
N THR A 227 17.20 -18.62 17.38
CA THR A 227 18.01 -17.86 18.31
C THR A 227 19.48 -17.88 17.90
N GLU A 228 19.79 -17.09 16.88
CA GLU A 228 21.18 -16.73 16.51
C GLU A 228 21.68 -15.48 17.27
N PHE A 229 20.84 -14.84 18.09
CA PHE A 229 21.17 -13.59 18.77
C PHE A 229 21.81 -13.80 20.14
N ASP A 230 22.97 -13.16 20.35
CA ASP A 230 23.68 -13.05 21.63
C ASP A 230 23.13 -11.86 22.46
N ARG A 231 22.07 -12.13 23.24
CA ARG A 231 21.39 -11.14 24.10
C ARG A 231 21.85 -11.28 25.57
N PRO A 232 22.14 -10.18 26.28
CA PRO A 232 22.38 -10.27 27.71
C PRO A 232 21.06 -10.52 28.45
N ILE A 233 21.06 -11.53 29.31
CA ILE A 233 19.88 -11.91 30.09
C ILE A 233 19.52 -10.78 31.10
N GLY A 234 18.25 -10.35 31.07
CA GLY A 234 17.70 -9.34 31.97
C GLY A 234 17.73 -9.72 33.46
N ARG A 235 17.68 -8.71 34.34
CA ARG A 235 17.80 -8.89 35.79
C ARG A 235 16.68 -9.74 36.39
N LEU A 236 15.45 -9.57 35.89
CA LEU A 236 14.27 -10.28 36.35
C LEU A 236 14.38 -11.78 36.13
N VAL A 237 14.79 -12.19 34.92
CA VAL A 237 14.97 -13.61 34.59
C VAL A 237 16.15 -14.21 35.35
N LYS A 238 17.28 -13.48 35.47
CA LYS A 238 18.42 -13.91 36.31
C LYS A 238 17.98 -14.22 37.75
N SER A 239 17.28 -13.29 38.38
CA SER A 239 16.76 -13.46 39.75
C SER A 239 15.78 -14.63 39.84
N LYS A 240 14.87 -14.77 38.87
CA LYS A 240 13.88 -15.85 38.84
C LYS A 240 14.51 -17.22 38.71
N ILE A 241 15.53 -17.37 37.88
CA ILE A 241 16.28 -18.62 37.69
C ILE A 241 17.07 -18.98 38.95
N GLN A 242 17.74 -18.01 39.57
CA GLN A 242 18.49 -18.23 40.81
C GLN A 242 17.61 -18.71 41.97
N THR A 243 16.32 -18.37 41.95
CA THR A 243 15.38 -18.66 43.03
C THR A 243 14.41 -19.81 42.73
N SER A 244 14.39 -20.36 41.50
CA SER A 244 13.40 -21.35 41.06
C SER A 244 14.03 -22.65 40.56
N SER A 245 13.38 -23.79 40.85
CA SER A 245 13.73 -25.10 40.26
C SER A 245 13.43 -25.16 38.76
N THR A 246 14.16 -25.98 37.99
CA THR A 246 14.00 -26.17 36.53
C THR A 246 12.54 -26.42 36.08
N GLN A 247 11.79 -27.25 36.80
CA GLN A 247 10.38 -27.54 36.47
C GLN A 247 9.46 -26.30 36.56
N ARG A 248 9.70 -25.42 37.54
CA ARG A 248 8.96 -24.16 37.70
C ARG A 248 9.33 -23.16 36.60
N THR A 249 10.60 -23.16 36.16
CA THR A 249 11.07 -22.35 35.04
C THR A 249 10.36 -22.75 33.74
N ALA A 250 10.32 -24.04 33.41
CA ALA A 250 9.61 -24.53 32.21
C ALA A 250 8.12 -24.17 32.22
N THR A 251 7.47 -24.25 33.39
CA THR A 251 6.07 -23.84 33.57
C THR A 251 5.90 -22.33 33.33
N THR A 252 6.83 -21.52 33.84
CA THR A 252 6.84 -20.07 33.65
C THR A 252 7.03 -19.69 32.18
N VAL A 253 7.96 -20.36 31.48
CA VAL A 253 8.19 -20.16 30.03
C VAL A 253 6.93 -20.48 29.23
N LYS A 254 6.27 -21.60 29.53
CA LYS A 254 4.99 -21.97 28.88
C LYS A 254 3.90 -20.92 29.12
N ALA A 255 3.78 -20.44 30.37
CA ALA A 255 2.81 -19.40 30.72
C ALA A 255 3.11 -18.08 29.99
N LEU A 256 4.37 -17.62 30.01
CA LEU A 256 4.81 -16.42 29.28
C LEU A 256 4.54 -16.52 27.78
N LYS A 257 4.84 -17.67 27.17
CA LYS A 257 4.53 -17.91 25.75
C LYS A 257 3.03 -17.75 25.50
N GLY A 258 2.17 -18.32 26.35
CA GLY A 258 0.71 -18.15 26.24
C GLY A 258 0.27 -16.69 26.37
N GLN A 259 0.76 -15.99 27.40
CA GLN A 259 0.48 -14.57 27.65
C GLN A 259 0.90 -13.69 26.47
N TYR A 260 2.09 -13.89 25.93
CA TYR A 260 2.59 -13.14 24.77
C TYR A 260 1.69 -13.32 23.53
N HIS A 261 1.33 -14.55 23.16
CA HIS A 261 0.43 -14.77 22.03
C HIS A 261 -0.97 -14.18 22.25
N GLN A 262 -1.47 -14.22 23.50
CA GLN A 262 -2.72 -13.58 23.86
C GLN A 262 -2.62 -12.06 23.70
N LEU A 263 -1.55 -11.45 24.19
CA LEU A 263 -1.29 -10.02 24.03
C LEU A 263 -1.18 -9.60 22.55
N CYS A 264 -0.52 -10.40 21.71
CA CYS A 264 -0.46 -10.13 20.27
C CYS A 264 -1.86 -10.04 19.63
N ARG A 265 -2.78 -10.94 20.04
CA ARG A 265 -4.18 -10.91 19.59
C ARG A 265 -4.94 -9.70 20.13
N ILE A 266 -4.75 -9.35 21.40
CA ILE A 266 -5.40 -8.20 22.03
C ILE A 266 -4.95 -6.91 21.34
N VAL A 267 -3.64 -6.72 21.15
CA VAL A 267 -3.09 -5.56 20.42
C VAL A 267 -3.67 -5.48 19.01
N ASN A 268 -3.71 -6.60 18.28
CA ASN A 268 -4.28 -6.61 16.93
C ASN A 268 -5.78 -6.29 16.90
N HIS A 269 -6.54 -6.75 17.90
CA HIS A 269 -7.95 -6.44 18.03
C HIS A 269 -8.18 -4.97 18.38
N ALA A 270 -7.36 -4.40 19.26
CA ALA A 270 -7.41 -3.00 19.64
C ALA A 270 -7.03 -2.08 18.46
N ASN A 271 -6.00 -2.45 17.69
CA ASN A 271 -5.59 -1.73 16.49
C ASN A 271 -4.99 -2.68 15.43
N PRO A 272 -5.71 -2.96 14.33
CA PRO A 272 -5.26 -3.93 13.32
C PRO A 272 -4.11 -3.43 12.45
N TYR A 273 -3.76 -2.14 12.53
CA TYR A 273 -2.69 -1.53 11.73
C TYR A 273 -1.33 -1.55 12.44
N PHE A 274 -1.32 -1.77 13.76
CA PHE A 274 -0.13 -1.59 14.58
C PHE A 274 1.03 -2.53 14.18
N TRP A 275 0.76 -3.82 14.01
CA TRP A 275 1.82 -4.80 13.72
C TRP A 275 2.48 -4.57 12.35
N ASP A 276 1.67 -4.25 11.33
CA ASP A 276 2.20 -3.90 10.01
C ASP A 276 3.02 -2.60 10.06
N ALA A 277 2.54 -1.57 10.78
CA ALA A 277 3.25 -0.31 10.91
C ALA A 277 4.54 -0.40 11.75
N LEU A 278 4.60 -1.31 12.73
CA LEU A 278 5.82 -1.57 13.52
C LEU A 278 6.93 -2.17 12.67
N LEU A 279 6.58 -3.07 11.76
CA LEU A 279 7.50 -3.83 10.90
C LEU A 279 7.83 -3.09 9.59
N ASP A 280 7.18 -1.95 9.32
CA ASP A 280 7.43 -1.12 8.15
C ASP A 280 8.64 -0.19 8.36
N GLU A 281 9.63 -0.34 7.49
CA GLU A 281 10.81 0.52 7.37
C GLU A 281 10.57 1.68 6.38
N GLY A 282 9.52 1.60 5.54
CA GLY A 282 9.21 2.62 4.53
C GLY A 282 8.45 3.85 5.02
N GLY A 283 7.85 3.81 6.22
CA GLY A 283 6.99 4.86 6.76
C GLY A 283 7.71 6.12 7.29
N GLY A 284 9.04 6.13 7.31
CA GLY A 284 9.82 7.21 7.94
C GLY A 284 9.79 7.19 9.47
N VAL A 285 10.27 8.27 10.09
CA VAL A 285 10.22 8.43 11.56
C VAL A 285 8.78 8.72 11.97
N PRO A 286 8.17 7.95 12.89
CA PRO A 286 6.80 8.18 13.31
C PRO A 286 6.63 9.59 13.89
N VAL A 287 5.64 10.31 13.37
CA VAL A 287 5.30 11.68 13.79
C VAL A 287 4.04 11.61 14.64
N MET A 288 3.99 12.41 15.70
CA MET A 288 2.79 12.56 16.52
C MET A 288 1.66 13.19 15.68
N PRO A 289 0.53 12.49 15.46
CA PRO A 289 -0.59 13.05 14.70
C PRO A 289 -1.31 14.14 15.49
N GLU A 290 -1.87 15.13 14.80
CA GLU A 290 -2.68 16.18 15.44
C GLU A 290 -4.02 15.64 15.96
N TYR A 291 -4.61 14.69 15.23
CA TYR A 291 -5.89 14.06 15.55
C TYR A 291 -5.83 12.58 15.21
N TYR A 292 -6.50 11.76 16.02
CA TYR A 292 -6.63 10.32 15.80
C TYR A 292 -7.93 9.82 16.43
N ALA A 293 -8.36 8.64 15.99
CA ALA A 293 -9.45 7.89 16.62
C ALA A 293 -8.90 6.56 17.14
N ALA A 294 -9.51 6.02 18.20
CA ALA A 294 -9.14 4.69 18.69
C ALA A 294 -9.31 3.64 17.58
N GLY A 295 -8.31 2.78 17.39
CA GLY A 295 -8.24 1.78 16.33
C GLY A 295 -7.81 2.30 14.95
N SER A 296 -7.50 3.60 14.81
CA SER A 296 -7.11 4.18 13.51
C SER A 296 -5.61 3.98 13.20
N PRO A 297 -5.19 4.08 11.92
CA PRO A 297 -3.77 4.07 11.56
C PRO A 297 -2.97 5.19 12.24
N GLU A 298 -3.59 6.34 12.49
CA GLU A 298 -2.97 7.47 13.18
C GLU A 298 -2.70 7.15 14.65
N GLU A 299 -3.60 6.44 15.34
CA GLU A 299 -3.34 5.95 16.70
C GLU A 299 -2.13 5.00 16.72
N ALA A 300 -2.00 4.11 15.73
CA ALA A 300 -0.84 3.24 15.62
C ALA A 300 0.46 4.06 15.44
N GLN A 301 0.44 5.12 14.62
CA GLN A 301 1.58 6.03 14.46
C GLN A 301 1.93 6.78 15.75
N LEU A 302 0.93 7.23 16.51
CA LEU A 302 1.13 7.85 17.82
C LEU A 302 1.82 6.88 18.80
N VAL A 303 1.36 5.63 18.86
CA VAL A 303 1.98 4.63 19.75
C VAL A 303 3.41 4.31 19.30
N LEU A 304 3.63 4.17 17.98
CA LEU A 304 4.96 3.94 17.42
C LEU A 304 5.92 5.10 17.69
N HIS A 305 5.45 6.35 17.69
CA HIS A 305 6.26 7.50 18.07
C HIS A 305 6.92 7.30 19.45
N TRP A 306 6.20 6.69 20.40
CA TRP A 306 6.74 6.39 21.73
C TRP A 306 7.55 5.10 21.80
N CYS A 307 7.09 4.01 21.16
CA CYS A 307 7.64 2.69 21.41
C CYS A 307 8.55 2.13 20.32
N LYS A 308 8.55 2.66 19.08
CA LYS A 308 9.27 2.07 17.94
C LYS A 308 10.75 1.86 18.25
N LYS A 309 11.40 2.83 18.88
CA LYS A 309 12.81 2.70 19.29
C LYS A 309 13.06 1.57 20.28
N ALA A 310 12.17 1.37 21.26
CA ALA A 310 12.32 0.27 22.22
C ALA A 310 12.23 -1.11 21.54
N TRP A 311 11.43 -1.23 20.48
CA TRP A 311 11.33 -2.43 19.65
C TRP A 311 12.55 -2.61 18.74
N GLU A 312 12.99 -1.55 18.04
CA GLU A 312 14.21 -1.58 17.21
C GLU A 312 15.46 -1.97 17.99
N GLU A 313 15.54 -1.56 19.26
CA GLU A 313 16.63 -1.95 20.17
C GLU A 313 16.59 -3.45 20.58
N SER A 314 15.49 -4.15 20.25
CA SER A 314 15.24 -5.59 20.49
C SER A 314 15.01 -6.33 19.17
N GLU A 315 16.05 -6.42 18.35
CA GLU A 315 16.02 -7.07 17.01
C GLU A 315 15.44 -8.49 17.05
N ASP A 316 15.77 -9.28 18.08
CA ASP A 316 15.25 -10.63 18.30
C ASP A 316 13.74 -10.67 18.56
N ALA A 317 13.22 -9.67 19.29
CA ALA A 317 11.80 -9.50 19.51
C ALA A 317 11.05 -9.14 18.22
N LEU A 318 11.64 -8.32 17.35
CA LEU A 318 11.07 -7.99 16.04
C LEU A 318 10.97 -9.23 15.15
N VAL A 319 12.04 -10.03 15.06
CA VAL A 319 12.04 -11.29 14.28
C VAL A 319 10.95 -12.25 14.77
N MET A 320 10.78 -12.39 16.09
CA MET A 320 9.76 -13.26 16.66
C MET A 320 8.33 -12.75 16.38
N VAL A 321 8.08 -11.46 16.59
CA VAL A 321 6.77 -10.84 16.31
C VAL A 321 6.40 -10.91 14.84
N GLU A 322 7.38 -10.74 13.95
CA GLU A 322 7.16 -10.79 12.51
C GLU A 322 6.50 -12.10 12.06
N GLU A 323 7.00 -13.24 12.57
CA GLU A 323 6.42 -14.56 12.31
C GLU A 323 5.10 -14.78 13.07
N ASP A 324 5.06 -14.50 14.37
CA ASP A 324 3.88 -14.81 15.20
C ASP A 324 2.64 -13.98 14.83
N THR A 325 2.85 -12.80 14.25
CA THR A 325 1.77 -11.91 13.80
C THR A 325 1.41 -12.07 12.32
N ARG A 326 2.04 -13.01 11.59
CA ARG A 326 1.75 -13.23 10.15
C ARG A 326 0.28 -13.51 9.86
N GLN A 327 -0.41 -14.19 10.79
CA GLN A 327 -1.83 -14.53 10.68
C GLN A 327 -2.76 -13.32 10.72
N PHE A 328 -2.26 -12.16 11.17
CA PHE A 328 -3.03 -10.92 11.24
C PHE A 328 -2.85 -10.04 10.01
N VAL A 329 -1.90 -10.38 9.11
CA VAL A 329 -1.65 -9.60 7.89
C VAL A 329 -2.91 -9.57 7.04
N GLN A 330 -3.36 -8.36 6.74
CA GLN A 330 -4.50 -8.17 5.87
C GLN A 330 -4.09 -8.34 4.41
N VAL A 331 -4.91 -9.06 3.65
CA VAL A 331 -4.75 -9.11 2.19
C VAL A 331 -4.96 -7.70 1.65
N TYR A 332 -3.96 -7.15 0.99
CA TYR A 332 -4.08 -5.85 0.34
C TYR A 332 -5.08 -5.99 -0.82
N LYS A 333 -6.12 -5.16 -0.83
CA LYS A 333 -7.21 -5.21 -1.82
C LYS A 333 -7.11 -4.14 -2.91
N GLY A 334 -6.00 -3.40 -2.94
CA GLY A 334 -5.86 -2.18 -3.74
C GLY A 334 -6.15 -0.94 -2.89
N PRO A 335 -5.95 0.27 -3.44
CA PRO A 335 -6.15 1.51 -2.72
C PRO A 335 -7.59 1.60 -2.22
N ALA A 336 -7.76 1.63 -0.90
CA ALA A 336 -9.05 1.85 -0.27
C ALA A 336 -9.55 3.24 -0.67
N GLN A 337 -10.78 3.34 -1.20
CA GLN A 337 -11.48 4.62 -1.28
C GLN A 337 -11.77 5.06 0.15
N THR A 338 -10.89 5.87 0.73
CA THR A 338 -11.04 6.41 2.08
C THR A 338 -12.17 7.42 2.10
N ALA A 339 -13.25 7.07 2.80
CA ALA A 339 -14.28 8.01 3.22
C ALA A 339 -13.71 8.90 4.34
N GLY A 340 -13.65 10.21 4.11
CA GLY A 340 -13.22 11.26 5.05
C GLY A 340 -13.60 12.66 4.53
N PRO A 341 -13.78 13.68 5.40
CA PRO A 341 -14.72 14.81 5.22
C PRO A 341 -14.28 15.88 4.19
N PRO A 342 -15.20 16.74 3.71
CA PRO A 342 -14.99 17.52 2.49
C PRO A 342 -14.07 18.71 2.76
N ALA A 343 -12.95 18.77 2.02
CA ALA A 343 -12.13 19.97 1.88
C ALA A 343 -11.50 20.00 0.46
N PRO A 344 -11.05 21.17 -0.01
CA PRO A 344 -11.61 21.90 -1.14
C PRO A 344 -11.02 21.49 -2.50
N ARG A 345 -11.77 21.84 -3.56
CA ARG A 345 -11.42 21.75 -4.99
C ARG A 345 -9.91 21.81 -5.25
N MET A 346 -9.32 20.71 -5.73
CA MET A 346 -8.07 20.75 -6.48
C MET A 346 -8.09 19.77 -7.67
N ALA A 347 -7.82 20.37 -8.83
CA ALA A 347 -7.29 19.87 -10.10
C ALA A 347 -7.46 18.39 -10.46
N ALA A 348 -8.21 18.17 -11.55
CA ALA A 348 -8.32 16.92 -12.27
C ALA A 348 -6.94 16.38 -12.70
N ALA A 349 -6.60 15.18 -12.25
CA ALA A 349 -5.46 14.41 -12.74
C ALA A 349 -5.92 13.53 -13.91
N GLU A 350 -5.09 13.52 -14.95
CA GLU A 350 -5.29 12.95 -16.28
C GLU A 350 -5.45 11.42 -16.25
N LEU A 351 -6.43 10.90 -17.00
CA LEU A 351 -6.61 9.46 -17.25
C LEU A 351 -6.18 9.14 -18.69
N GLY A 352 -5.16 8.28 -18.84
CA GLY A 352 -4.74 7.67 -20.10
C GLY A 352 -5.64 6.51 -20.56
N PRO A 353 -5.46 6.01 -21.80
CA PRO A 353 -6.40 5.13 -22.49
C PRO A 353 -6.21 3.65 -22.09
N GLY A 354 -6.90 3.22 -21.03
CA GLY A 354 -7.12 1.82 -20.67
C GLY A 354 -8.61 1.49 -20.66
N ASP A 355 -8.98 0.22 -20.90
CA ASP A 355 -10.37 -0.27 -20.90
C ASP A 355 -11.15 0.36 -19.72
N LEU A 356 -12.09 1.23 -20.05
CA LEU A 356 -12.93 1.91 -19.08
C LEU A 356 -13.66 0.85 -18.25
N GLU A 357 -13.79 1.06 -16.95
CA GLU A 357 -14.54 0.12 -16.12
C GLU A 357 -15.98 -0.04 -16.67
N ARG A 358 -16.44 -1.28 -16.85
CA ARG A 358 -17.79 -1.57 -17.34
C ARG A 358 -18.73 -1.63 -16.15
N ARG A 359 -19.44 -0.53 -15.90
CA ARG A 359 -20.37 -0.40 -14.78
C ARG A 359 -21.80 -0.69 -15.24
N ARG A 360 -22.57 -1.40 -14.42
CA ARG A 360 -24.03 -1.50 -14.61
C ARG A 360 -24.68 -0.26 -14.00
N GLY A 361 -25.19 0.63 -14.84
CA GLY A 361 -25.94 1.80 -14.41
C GLY A 361 -27.24 1.40 -13.72
N VAL A 362 -27.56 2.13 -12.66
CA VAL A 362 -28.75 1.91 -11.84
C VAL A 362 -29.89 2.86 -12.22
N GLY A 363 -29.61 3.84 -13.10
CA GLY A 363 -30.57 4.86 -13.50
C GLY A 363 -30.65 6.02 -12.51
N ARG A 364 -29.53 6.44 -11.93
CA ARG A 364 -29.48 7.66 -11.07
C ARG A 364 -29.69 8.93 -11.89
N VAL A 365 -29.13 8.96 -13.09
CA VAL A 365 -29.19 10.08 -14.03
C VAL A 365 -29.56 9.55 -15.41
N PHE A 366 -30.36 10.32 -16.13
CA PHE A 366 -30.77 9.99 -17.50
C PHE A 366 -30.38 11.14 -18.44
N PRO A 367 -30.01 10.84 -19.69
CA PRO A 367 -29.70 11.85 -20.68
C PRO A 367 -30.97 12.61 -21.08
N SER A 368 -30.80 13.85 -21.55
CA SER A 368 -31.91 14.67 -22.06
C SER A 368 -32.16 14.40 -23.55
N LYS A 369 -33.31 14.84 -24.06
CA LYS A 369 -33.70 14.75 -25.48
C LYS A 369 -33.86 16.16 -26.07
N ILE A 370 -33.30 16.42 -27.25
CA ILE A 370 -33.65 17.63 -28.01
C ILE A 370 -35.09 17.50 -28.50
N GLN A 371 -35.95 18.46 -28.13
CA GLN A 371 -37.32 18.56 -28.65
C GLN A 371 -37.30 19.17 -30.05
N ASP A 372 -38.15 18.67 -30.95
CA ASP A 372 -38.18 18.93 -32.41
C ASP A 372 -38.49 20.39 -32.83
N THR A 373 -38.25 21.38 -31.98
CA THR A 373 -38.58 22.80 -32.23
C THR A 373 -37.49 23.58 -32.94
N LEU A 374 -36.39 22.95 -33.37
CA LEU A 374 -35.36 23.64 -34.13
C LEU A 374 -35.79 23.76 -35.60
N PRO A 375 -35.83 24.98 -36.17
CA PRO A 375 -36.04 25.15 -37.60
C PRO A 375 -34.98 24.35 -38.36
N THR A 376 -35.38 23.72 -39.46
CA THR A 376 -34.55 22.98 -40.43
C THR A 376 -33.46 23.84 -41.12
N SER A 377 -33.08 24.99 -40.56
CA SER A 377 -31.78 25.60 -40.81
C SER A 377 -30.71 24.52 -40.60
N SER A 378 -29.96 24.27 -41.67
CA SER A 378 -29.08 23.12 -41.89
C SER A 378 -28.42 22.63 -40.59
N LEU A 379 -28.44 21.33 -40.33
CA LEU A 379 -27.76 20.76 -39.17
C LEU A 379 -26.26 21.19 -39.14
N SER A 380 -25.67 21.37 -40.31
CA SER A 380 -24.33 21.94 -40.52
C SER A 380 -24.20 23.42 -40.13
N ASP A 381 -25.31 24.17 -40.09
CA ASP A 381 -25.36 25.53 -39.56
C ASP A 381 -25.32 25.52 -38.03
N LEU A 382 -26.06 24.61 -37.40
CA LEU A 382 -26.16 24.53 -35.94
C LEU A 382 -24.91 23.91 -35.31
N PHE A 383 -24.29 22.95 -35.99
CA PHE A 383 -23.03 22.32 -35.60
C PHE A 383 -22.00 22.38 -36.74
N PRO A 384 -21.44 23.58 -37.05
CA PRO A 384 -20.43 23.71 -38.09
C PRO A 384 -19.18 22.89 -37.79
N ALA A 385 -18.47 22.51 -38.86
CA ALA A 385 -17.14 21.92 -38.77
C ALA A 385 -16.14 23.00 -38.33
N THR A 386 -15.78 23.00 -37.05
CA THR A 386 -14.97 24.03 -36.41
C THR A 386 -13.63 23.46 -35.92
N PRO A 387 -12.49 24.13 -36.20
CA PRO A 387 -11.20 23.75 -35.64
C PRO A 387 -11.16 23.93 -34.12
N VAL A 388 -10.61 22.95 -33.39
CA VAL A 388 -10.38 23.03 -31.94
C VAL A 388 -8.94 23.52 -31.67
N SER A 389 -8.69 24.21 -30.54
CA SER A 389 -7.40 24.83 -30.17
C SER A 389 -6.20 23.92 -30.45
N GLY A 390 -5.32 24.35 -31.36
CA GLY A 390 -4.20 23.56 -31.90
C GLY A 390 -4.24 23.32 -33.41
N GLY A 391 -5.38 23.62 -34.07
CA GLY A 391 -5.49 23.75 -35.54
C GLY A 391 -5.43 22.46 -36.36
N GLN A 392 -5.09 21.32 -35.75
CA GLN A 392 -4.96 20.03 -36.44
C GLN A 392 -6.24 19.18 -36.42
N THR A 393 -7.24 19.51 -35.60
CA THR A 393 -8.43 18.69 -35.37
C THR A 393 -9.72 19.49 -35.60
N VAL A 394 -10.67 18.94 -36.37
CA VAL A 394 -11.95 19.57 -36.70
C VAL A 394 -13.11 18.77 -36.11
N ARG A 395 -14.05 19.45 -35.44
CA ARG A 395 -15.22 18.84 -34.77
C ARG A 395 -16.51 19.53 -35.20
N PHE A 396 -17.65 18.84 -35.06
CA PHE A 396 -18.97 19.47 -35.20
C PHE A 396 -19.31 20.15 -33.88
N ILE A 397 -19.15 21.48 -33.79
CA ILE A 397 -19.28 22.24 -32.53
C ILE A 397 -20.57 23.05 -32.56
N TYR A 398 -21.33 23.07 -31.48
CA TYR A 398 -22.56 23.85 -31.40
C TYR A 398 -22.27 25.35 -31.53
N ARG A 399 -22.96 26.01 -32.47
CA ARG A 399 -22.72 27.42 -32.81
C ARG A 399 -22.83 28.37 -31.61
N ASP A 400 -23.81 28.14 -30.75
CA ASP A 400 -24.12 29.05 -29.64
C ASP A 400 -23.46 28.64 -28.31
N ASP A 401 -22.79 27.48 -28.27
CA ASP A 401 -22.10 26.95 -27.09
C ASP A 401 -20.88 26.12 -27.52
N PRO A 402 -19.67 26.72 -27.59
CA PRO A 402 -18.48 26.02 -28.05
C PRO A 402 -18.04 24.89 -27.11
N GLY A 403 -18.61 24.79 -25.91
CA GLY A 403 -18.42 23.66 -25.00
C GLY A 403 -19.16 22.39 -25.40
N LYS A 404 -20.02 22.43 -26.44
CA LYS A 404 -20.81 21.28 -26.88
C LYS A 404 -20.43 20.80 -28.28
N LEU A 405 -20.26 19.48 -28.41
CA LEU A 405 -20.01 18.82 -29.70
C LEU A 405 -21.16 17.89 -30.14
N LEU A 406 -21.19 17.58 -31.43
CA LEU A 406 -22.12 16.62 -32.05
C LEU A 406 -21.39 15.38 -32.57
N LEU A 407 -21.95 14.21 -32.28
CA LEU A 407 -21.53 12.92 -32.81
C LEU A 407 -22.71 12.26 -33.52
N TYR A 408 -22.45 11.63 -34.67
CA TYR A 408 -23.41 10.77 -35.35
C TYR A 408 -23.11 9.32 -35.03
N ILE A 409 -24.15 8.52 -34.78
CA ILE A 409 -24.02 7.09 -34.54
C ILE A 409 -25.00 6.31 -35.42
N ASP A 410 -24.64 5.07 -35.78
CA ASP A 410 -25.52 4.15 -36.48
C ASP A 410 -25.19 2.68 -36.18
N GLY A 411 -26.20 1.82 -36.26
CA GLY A 411 -26.07 0.38 -36.09
C GLY A 411 -26.77 -0.43 -37.19
N ALA A 412 -25.98 -1.11 -38.03
CA ALA A 412 -26.49 -1.95 -39.10
C ALA A 412 -26.45 -3.43 -38.73
N CYS A 413 -27.41 -4.22 -39.23
CA CYS A 413 -27.36 -5.68 -39.13
C CYS A 413 -27.85 -6.32 -40.43
N THR A 414 -26.95 -7.03 -41.12
CA THR A 414 -27.30 -7.90 -42.26
C THR A 414 -27.89 -9.20 -41.74
N ASP A 415 -28.87 -9.75 -42.45
CA ASP A 415 -29.58 -10.97 -42.07
C ASP A 415 -30.28 -10.89 -40.70
N ASN A 416 -30.76 -9.69 -40.32
CA ASN A 416 -31.43 -9.44 -39.04
C ASN A 416 -32.67 -10.34 -38.86
N GLY A 417 -32.65 -11.19 -37.83
CA GLY A 417 -33.72 -12.17 -37.57
C GLY A 417 -33.70 -13.41 -38.47
N GLN A 418 -32.68 -13.56 -39.33
CA GLN A 418 -32.46 -14.71 -40.21
C GLN A 418 -31.26 -15.55 -39.73
N PRO A 419 -31.00 -16.75 -40.30
CA PRO A 419 -29.82 -17.54 -39.96
C PRO A 419 -28.54 -16.78 -40.31
N ASN A 420 -27.66 -16.58 -39.31
CA ASN A 420 -26.36 -15.89 -39.39
C ASN A 420 -26.41 -14.34 -39.48
N PRO A 421 -27.05 -13.64 -38.53
CA PRO A 421 -27.05 -12.18 -38.52
C PRO A 421 -25.63 -11.64 -38.26
N ARG A 422 -25.24 -10.60 -38.99
CA ARG A 422 -23.97 -9.89 -38.78
C ARG A 422 -24.26 -8.41 -38.51
N GLY A 423 -23.88 -7.94 -37.33
CA GLY A 423 -24.05 -6.55 -36.91
C GLY A 423 -22.76 -5.75 -37.03
N GLY A 424 -22.87 -4.44 -37.28
CA GLY A 424 -21.77 -3.48 -37.26
C GLY A 424 -22.27 -2.14 -36.70
N TRP A 425 -21.39 -1.41 -36.03
CA TRP A 425 -21.68 -0.12 -35.41
C TRP A 425 -20.67 0.93 -35.89
N ALA A 426 -21.08 2.20 -35.89
CA ALA A 426 -20.22 3.31 -36.27
C ALA A 426 -20.50 4.58 -35.45
N VAL A 427 -19.45 5.41 -35.31
CA VAL A 427 -19.47 6.74 -34.70
C VAL A 427 -18.70 7.69 -35.61
N VAL A 428 -19.31 8.79 -36.03
CA VAL A 428 -18.65 9.89 -36.75
C VAL A 428 -18.59 11.09 -35.80
N TYR A 429 -17.37 11.52 -35.47
CA TYR A 429 -17.13 12.56 -34.46
C TYR A 429 -16.36 13.77 -35.02
N GLY A 430 -16.10 13.79 -36.32
CA GLY A 430 -15.64 14.96 -37.07
C GLY A 430 -15.73 14.70 -38.58
N PRO A 431 -15.44 15.70 -39.43
CA PRO A 431 -15.54 15.56 -40.88
C PRO A 431 -14.64 14.48 -41.48
N THR A 432 -13.52 14.17 -40.82
CA THR A 432 -12.51 13.18 -41.26
C THR A 432 -12.21 12.16 -40.17
N ASP A 433 -13.10 12.04 -39.19
CA ASP A 433 -12.87 11.38 -37.92
C ASP A 433 -14.04 10.45 -37.61
N ASP A 434 -13.81 9.15 -37.74
CA ASP A 434 -14.79 8.11 -37.49
C ASP A 434 -14.18 6.88 -36.80
N ALA A 435 -15.04 6.10 -36.16
CA ALA A 435 -14.72 4.81 -35.58
C ALA A 435 -15.85 3.84 -35.88
N SER A 436 -15.52 2.65 -36.39
CA SER A 436 -16.50 1.61 -36.68
C SER A 436 -15.96 0.22 -36.34
N GLY A 437 -16.87 -0.73 -36.12
CA GLY A 437 -16.48 -2.09 -35.75
C GLY A 437 -17.61 -3.10 -35.89
N ARG A 438 -17.24 -4.37 -36.03
CA ARG A 438 -18.20 -5.48 -36.06
C ARG A 438 -18.76 -5.72 -34.65
N LEU A 439 -20.06 -5.98 -34.57
CA LEU A 439 -20.73 -6.26 -33.29
C LEU A 439 -20.23 -7.58 -32.71
N GLU A 440 -19.90 -7.55 -31.42
CA GLU A 440 -19.30 -8.67 -30.69
C GLU A 440 -20.32 -9.78 -30.39
N GLU A 441 -19.85 -11.03 -30.32
CA GLU A 441 -20.71 -12.21 -30.04
C GLU A 441 -21.10 -12.32 -28.55
N LYS A 442 -20.26 -11.77 -27.66
CA LYS A 442 -20.55 -11.64 -26.22
C LYS A 442 -20.73 -10.17 -25.83
N GLY A 443 -21.77 -9.89 -25.07
CA GLY A 443 -22.04 -8.58 -24.50
C GLY A 443 -21.01 -8.13 -23.47
N PRO A 444 -21.08 -6.88 -22.99
CA PRO A 444 -20.08 -6.26 -22.13
C PRO A 444 -19.81 -6.99 -20.80
N PHE A 445 -20.79 -7.78 -20.34
CA PHE A 445 -20.73 -8.57 -19.11
C PHE A 445 -20.63 -10.08 -19.36
N GLY A 446 -20.19 -10.49 -20.55
CA GLY A 446 -19.88 -11.88 -20.89
C GLY A 446 -21.08 -12.74 -21.33
N HIS A 447 -22.29 -12.19 -21.36
CA HIS A 447 -23.48 -12.91 -21.84
C HIS A 447 -23.45 -13.09 -23.36
N GLU A 448 -23.73 -14.30 -23.85
CA GLU A 448 -23.90 -14.55 -25.28
C GLU A 448 -25.15 -13.85 -25.81
N SER A 449 -25.07 -13.34 -27.03
CA SER A 449 -26.17 -12.61 -27.64
C SER A 449 -26.16 -12.74 -29.15
N VAL A 450 -27.35 -12.82 -29.75
CA VAL A 450 -27.49 -12.82 -31.21
C VAL A 450 -27.37 -11.38 -31.72
N PRO A 451 -26.52 -11.10 -32.73
CA PRO A 451 -26.49 -9.81 -33.40
C PRO A 451 -27.89 -9.39 -33.90
N THR A 452 -28.29 -8.17 -33.58
CA THR A 452 -29.52 -7.54 -34.08
C THR A 452 -29.24 -6.07 -34.35
N SER A 453 -30.04 -5.44 -35.21
CA SER A 453 -29.92 -3.99 -35.46
C SER A 453 -30.00 -3.19 -34.15
N ASN A 454 -30.97 -3.48 -33.27
CA ASN A 454 -31.08 -2.79 -31.97
C ASN A 454 -29.85 -2.94 -31.05
N ARG A 455 -29.12 -4.07 -31.10
CA ARG A 455 -27.87 -4.22 -30.35
C ARG A 455 -26.73 -3.40 -30.98
N ALA A 456 -26.67 -3.38 -32.30
CA ALA A 456 -25.69 -2.58 -33.02
C ALA A 456 -25.86 -1.08 -32.72
N GLU A 457 -27.11 -0.60 -32.71
CA GLU A 457 -27.46 0.79 -32.38
C GLU A 457 -27.04 1.17 -30.95
N LEU A 458 -27.34 0.32 -29.96
CA LEU A 458 -26.91 0.54 -28.58
C LEU A 458 -25.40 0.51 -28.43
N ARG A 459 -24.72 -0.39 -29.15
CA ARG A 459 -23.25 -0.47 -29.13
C ARG A 459 -22.61 0.78 -29.72
N ALA A 460 -23.21 1.39 -30.74
CA ALA A 460 -22.76 2.66 -31.33
C ALA A 460 -22.88 3.82 -30.32
N ALA A 461 -23.99 3.90 -29.58
CA ALA A 461 -24.15 4.90 -28.52
C ALA A 461 -23.11 4.74 -27.39
N ILE A 462 -22.87 3.50 -26.96
CA ILE A 462 -21.84 3.19 -25.95
C ILE A 462 -20.44 3.49 -26.48
N ALA A 463 -20.17 3.21 -27.75
CA ALA A 463 -18.91 3.56 -28.41
C ALA A 463 -18.68 5.07 -28.33
N ALA A 464 -19.66 5.89 -28.68
CA ALA A 464 -19.53 7.35 -28.62
C ALA A 464 -19.14 7.87 -27.22
N LEU A 465 -19.71 7.30 -26.16
CA LEU A 465 -19.41 7.67 -24.76
C LEU A 465 -18.06 7.17 -24.25
N ARG A 466 -17.54 6.09 -24.84
CA ARG A 466 -16.31 5.40 -24.40
C ARG A 466 -15.11 5.62 -25.33
N LEU A 467 -15.32 6.23 -26.49
CA LEU A 467 -14.32 6.43 -27.54
C LEU A 467 -13.12 7.25 -27.07
N ARG A 468 -13.39 8.36 -26.36
CA ARG A 468 -12.41 9.37 -25.96
C ARG A 468 -12.83 10.07 -24.68
N ASN A 469 -11.88 10.78 -24.07
CA ASN A 469 -12.15 11.71 -22.99
C ASN A 469 -12.53 13.10 -23.55
N TRP A 470 -13.80 13.27 -23.91
CA TRP A 470 -14.32 14.53 -24.48
C TRP A 470 -14.14 15.77 -23.59
N GLU A 471 -14.04 15.61 -22.27
CA GLU A 471 -13.72 16.72 -21.36
C GLU A 471 -12.30 17.25 -21.57
N GLN A 472 -11.33 16.35 -21.80
CA GLN A 472 -9.94 16.75 -22.11
C GLN A 472 -9.84 17.44 -23.48
N ASP A 473 -10.80 17.19 -24.37
CA ASP A 473 -10.92 17.88 -25.66
C ASP A 473 -11.56 19.28 -25.53
N GLY A 474 -11.87 19.73 -24.31
CA GLY A 474 -12.40 21.06 -24.01
C GLY A 474 -13.93 21.19 -24.05
N PHE A 475 -14.65 20.06 -24.05
CA PHE A 475 -16.12 20.05 -24.08
C PHE A 475 -16.71 19.77 -22.69
N ASP A 476 -17.87 20.33 -22.39
CA ASP A 476 -18.66 20.08 -21.18
C ASP A 476 -20.00 19.39 -21.47
N GLY A 477 -20.32 19.17 -22.75
CA GLY A 477 -21.48 18.41 -23.16
C GLY A 477 -21.37 17.83 -24.57
N MET A 478 -22.15 16.81 -24.87
CA MET A 478 -22.26 16.22 -26.21
C MET A 478 -23.70 15.95 -26.61
N VAL A 479 -23.94 16.05 -27.92
CA VAL A 479 -25.17 15.65 -28.58
C VAL A 479 -24.90 14.40 -29.41
N ILE A 480 -25.63 13.32 -29.12
CA ILE A 480 -25.59 12.06 -29.88
C ILE A 480 -26.78 12.06 -30.84
N ALA A 481 -26.51 12.17 -32.14
CA ALA A 481 -27.49 12.13 -33.20
C ALA A 481 -27.62 10.72 -33.82
N THR A 482 -28.85 10.24 -33.95
CA THR A 482 -29.19 8.95 -34.55
C THR A 482 -30.61 8.99 -35.11
N ASP A 483 -30.90 8.17 -36.13
CA ASP A 483 -32.26 7.93 -36.63
C ASP A 483 -33.01 6.84 -35.82
N SER A 484 -32.31 6.17 -34.90
CA SER A 484 -32.87 5.11 -34.05
C SER A 484 -33.75 5.66 -32.92
N SER A 485 -35.07 5.58 -33.12
CA SER A 485 -36.04 5.88 -32.05
C SER A 485 -35.88 4.93 -30.85
N TYR A 486 -35.42 3.70 -31.10
CA TYR A 486 -35.16 2.72 -30.05
C TYR A 486 -34.09 3.20 -29.05
N VAL A 487 -33.02 3.83 -29.55
CA VAL A 487 -31.96 4.40 -28.71
C VAL A 487 -32.44 5.68 -28.05
N VAL A 488 -32.99 6.63 -28.81
CA VAL A 488 -33.38 7.95 -28.29
C VAL A 488 -34.48 7.84 -27.24
N ASP A 489 -35.60 7.19 -27.55
CA ASP A 489 -36.73 7.08 -26.62
C ASP A 489 -36.43 6.11 -25.47
N GLY A 490 -35.58 5.10 -25.72
CA GLY A 490 -35.12 4.18 -24.69
C GLY A 490 -34.22 4.85 -23.66
N ALA A 491 -33.20 5.60 -24.09
CA ALA A 491 -32.26 6.29 -23.21
C ALA A 491 -32.91 7.43 -22.44
N THR A 492 -33.86 8.15 -23.05
CA THR A 492 -34.45 9.37 -22.46
C THR A 492 -35.80 9.14 -21.78
N GLY A 493 -36.41 7.96 -21.94
CA GLY A 493 -37.73 7.65 -21.39
C GLY A 493 -37.89 6.22 -20.86
N TRP A 494 -37.79 5.19 -21.71
CA TRP A 494 -38.18 3.83 -21.31
C TRP A 494 -37.33 3.25 -20.19
N THR A 495 -36.02 3.53 -20.19
CA THR A 495 -35.10 3.06 -19.15
C THR A 495 -35.48 3.55 -17.76
N GLN A 496 -36.08 4.74 -17.62
CA GLN A 496 -36.58 5.24 -16.33
C GLN A 496 -37.66 4.32 -15.74
N GLY A 497 -38.58 3.85 -16.59
CA GLY A 497 -39.61 2.90 -16.17
C GLY A 497 -39.06 1.49 -15.94
N TRP A 498 -38.08 1.06 -16.75
CA TRP A 498 -37.50 -0.27 -16.63
C TRP A 498 -36.64 -0.44 -15.39
N THR A 499 -35.85 0.57 -14.98
CA THR A 499 -35.02 0.48 -13.77
C THR A 499 -35.88 0.34 -12.51
N VAL A 500 -37.01 1.05 -12.45
CA VAL A 500 -37.97 0.95 -11.33
C VAL A 500 -38.73 -0.38 -11.35
N ASN A 501 -39.12 -0.87 -12.52
CA ASN A 501 -39.91 -2.10 -12.67
C ASN A 501 -39.05 -3.38 -12.79
N GLY A 502 -37.83 -3.37 -12.26
CA GLY A 502 -36.96 -4.56 -12.21
C GLY A 502 -36.59 -5.11 -13.60
N TRP A 503 -36.43 -4.23 -14.60
CA TRP A 503 -36.13 -4.56 -16.00
C TRP A 503 -37.22 -5.39 -16.70
N ARG A 504 -38.49 -5.03 -16.48
CA ARG A 504 -39.65 -5.62 -17.16
C ARG A 504 -40.38 -4.59 -18.04
N THR A 505 -40.88 -5.05 -19.18
CA THR A 505 -41.75 -4.26 -20.07
C THR A 505 -43.15 -4.12 -19.46
N GLN A 506 -43.98 -3.21 -20.00
CA GLN A 506 -45.39 -3.09 -19.59
C GLN A 506 -46.18 -4.39 -19.74
N SER A 507 -45.77 -5.28 -20.65
CA SER A 507 -46.32 -6.62 -20.82
C SER A 507 -45.74 -7.69 -19.88
N GLY A 508 -44.94 -7.30 -18.88
CA GLY A 508 -44.35 -8.17 -17.85
C GLY A 508 -43.15 -9.01 -18.31
N ARG A 509 -42.77 -8.92 -19.59
CA ARG A 509 -41.64 -9.65 -20.18
C ARG A 509 -40.30 -8.99 -19.82
N ALA A 510 -39.23 -9.76 -19.81
CA ALA A 510 -37.89 -9.22 -19.61
C ALA A 510 -37.52 -8.24 -20.75
N VAL A 511 -36.91 -7.11 -20.37
CA VAL A 511 -36.41 -6.12 -21.34
C VAL A 511 -35.28 -6.74 -22.17
N LYS A 512 -35.36 -6.59 -23.49
CA LYS A 512 -34.31 -7.04 -24.43
C LYS A 512 -33.09 -6.13 -24.34
N ASN A 513 -31.91 -6.66 -24.61
CA ASN A 513 -30.63 -5.92 -24.62
C ASN A 513 -30.31 -5.23 -23.28
N LYS A 514 -30.79 -5.79 -22.17
CA LYS A 514 -30.59 -5.27 -20.81
C LYS A 514 -29.11 -5.03 -20.50
N ASP A 515 -28.23 -5.93 -20.93
CA ASP A 515 -26.78 -5.82 -20.76
C ASP A 515 -26.21 -4.51 -21.34
N LEU A 516 -26.61 -4.14 -22.56
CA LEU A 516 -26.15 -2.91 -23.20
C LEU A 516 -26.83 -1.67 -22.59
N TRP A 517 -28.11 -1.77 -22.21
CA TRP A 517 -28.80 -0.67 -21.52
C TRP A 517 -28.18 -0.35 -20.16
N GLU A 518 -27.84 -1.38 -19.37
CA GLU A 518 -27.15 -1.20 -18.09
C GLU A 518 -25.77 -0.54 -18.30
N LEU A 519 -25.01 -0.95 -19.33
CA LEU A 519 -23.74 -0.29 -19.62
C LEU A 519 -23.94 1.17 -20.09
N LEU A 520 -24.90 1.43 -20.97
CA LEU A 520 -25.20 2.79 -21.44
C LEU A 520 -25.57 3.73 -20.27
N LEU A 521 -26.42 3.27 -19.34
CA LEU A 521 -26.73 4.03 -18.13
C LEU A 521 -25.51 4.23 -17.23
N GLY A 522 -24.64 3.22 -17.13
CA GLY A 522 -23.38 3.34 -16.38
C GLY A 522 -22.46 4.42 -16.95
N GLU A 523 -22.41 4.53 -18.28
CA GLU A 523 -21.68 5.60 -18.96
C GLU A 523 -22.33 6.97 -18.77
N VAL A 524 -23.66 7.06 -18.84
CA VAL A 524 -24.37 8.31 -18.57
C VAL A 524 -24.08 8.81 -17.16
N GLU A 525 -24.16 7.93 -16.16
CA GLU A 525 -23.84 8.26 -14.78
C GLU A 525 -22.36 8.67 -14.61
N ARG A 526 -21.43 7.97 -15.27
CA ARG A 526 -19.99 8.31 -15.25
C ARG A 526 -19.73 9.74 -15.76
N TRP A 527 -20.39 10.13 -16.85
CA TRP A 527 -20.27 11.48 -17.40
C TRP A 527 -20.97 12.52 -16.53
N ALA A 528 -22.14 12.20 -15.98
CA ALA A 528 -22.88 13.08 -15.07
C ALA A 528 -22.13 13.35 -13.75
N ASP A 529 -21.45 12.34 -13.19
CA ASP A 529 -20.60 12.49 -11.99
C ASP A 529 -19.43 13.49 -12.21
N ARG A 530 -19.09 13.76 -13.48
CA ARG A 530 -18.09 14.75 -13.92
C ARG A 530 -18.72 16.09 -14.36
N GLY A 531 -20.04 16.24 -14.27
CA GLY A 531 -20.76 17.42 -14.73
C GLY A 531 -20.94 17.53 -16.25
N PHE A 532 -20.60 16.48 -17.01
CA PHE A 532 -20.68 16.47 -18.47
C PHE A 532 -22.09 16.11 -18.95
N GLN A 533 -22.68 16.94 -19.82
CA GLN A 533 -24.07 16.77 -20.26
C GLN A 533 -24.18 15.85 -21.49
N ILE A 534 -25.03 14.82 -21.42
CA ILE A 534 -25.33 13.95 -22.57
C ILE A 534 -26.76 14.21 -23.04
N THR A 535 -26.89 14.56 -24.31
CA THR A 535 -28.18 14.81 -24.96
C THR A 535 -28.34 13.91 -26.17
N PHE A 536 -29.49 13.27 -26.34
CA PHE A 536 -29.84 12.51 -27.55
C PHE A 536 -30.70 13.34 -28.49
N TRP A 537 -30.42 13.22 -29.79
CA TRP A 537 -31.19 13.88 -30.84
C TRP A 537 -31.63 12.87 -31.90
N LYS A 538 -32.94 12.78 -32.12
CA LYS A 538 -33.49 12.00 -33.22
C LYS A 538 -33.38 12.81 -34.51
N ILE A 539 -32.66 12.31 -35.50
CA ILE A 539 -32.51 12.95 -36.81
C ILE A 539 -33.16 12.10 -37.91
N PRO A 540 -33.61 12.72 -39.03
CA PRO A 540 -34.00 11.97 -40.23
C PRO A 540 -32.85 11.14 -40.78
N ARG A 541 -33.15 9.97 -41.33
CA ARG A 541 -32.16 9.02 -41.85
C ARG A 541 -31.28 9.62 -42.96
N GLU A 542 -31.84 10.53 -43.73
CA GLU A 542 -31.16 11.23 -44.83
C GLU A 542 -29.97 12.09 -44.32
N LEU A 543 -29.98 12.46 -43.03
CA LEU A 543 -28.90 13.21 -42.39
C LEU A 543 -27.84 12.31 -41.73
N ASN A 544 -28.08 11.00 -41.61
CA ASN A 544 -27.16 10.04 -40.94
C ASN A 544 -26.41 9.12 -41.92
N VAL A 545 -26.33 9.50 -43.20
CA VAL A 545 -25.81 8.63 -44.27
C VAL A 545 -24.36 8.17 -44.07
N GLY A 546 -23.52 8.99 -43.44
CA GLY A 546 -22.12 8.66 -43.18
C GLY A 546 -21.96 7.52 -42.17
N ALA A 547 -22.68 7.60 -41.04
CA ALA A 547 -22.66 6.56 -40.02
C ALA A 547 -23.32 5.26 -40.52
N ASP A 548 -24.44 5.33 -41.25
CA ASP A 548 -25.11 4.16 -41.85
C ASP A 548 -24.19 3.40 -42.82
N ALA A 549 -23.45 4.11 -43.67
CA ALA A 549 -22.50 3.50 -44.60
C ALA A 549 -21.37 2.76 -43.87
N LEU A 550 -20.79 3.39 -42.82
CA LEU A 550 -19.72 2.80 -42.02
C LEU A 550 -20.20 1.58 -41.22
N ALA A 551 -21.39 1.64 -40.63
CA ALA A 551 -21.96 0.53 -39.87
C ALA A 551 -22.24 -0.69 -40.77
N LYS A 552 -22.74 -0.48 -41.99
CA LYS A 552 -22.93 -1.55 -42.99
C LYS A 552 -21.62 -2.16 -43.48
N ALA A 553 -20.59 -1.33 -43.70
CA ALA A 553 -19.26 -1.81 -44.03
C ALA A 553 -18.70 -2.67 -42.89
N ALA A 554 -18.82 -2.21 -41.65
CA ALA A 554 -18.38 -2.93 -40.45
C ALA A 554 -19.11 -4.27 -40.24
N ALA A 555 -20.40 -4.35 -40.57
CA ALA A 555 -21.16 -5.60 -40.51
C ALA A 555 -20.63 -6.68 -41.48
N SER A 556 -19.92 -6.26 -42.54
CA SER A 556 -19.35 -7.13 -43.57
C SER A 556 -17.88 -7.52 -43.30
N MET A 557 -17.27 -6.99 -42.23
CA MET A 557 -15.89 -7.34 -41.83
C MET A 557 -15.75 -8.80 -41.37
N ALA A 558 -14.50 -9.29 -41.35
CA ALA A 558 -14.15 -10.62 -40.84
C ALA A 558 -14.62 -10.81 -39.39
N ARG A 559 -14.87 -12.06 -38.99
CA ARG A 559 -15.45 -12.43 -37.69
C ARG A 559 -14.60 -11.82 -36.55
N PRO A 560 -15.21 -11.07 -35.60
CA PRO A 560 -14.47 -10.38 -34.56
C PRO A 560 -13.96 -11.38 -33.52
N GLU A 561 -12.99 -10.95 -32.73
CA GLU A 561 -12.69 -11.57 -31.45
C GLU A 561 -13.99 -11.67 -30.60
N PRO A 562 -14.24 -12.78 -29.90
CA PRO A 562 -15.56 -13.09 -29.32
C PRO A 562 -16.00 -12.19 -28.15
N VAL A 563 -15.22 -11.17 -27.75
CA VAL A 563 -15.37 -10.44 -26.49
C VAL A 563 -15.50 -8.93 -26.72
N PHE A 564 -16.46 -8.30 -26.04
CA PHE A 564 -16.61 -6.83 -25.96
C PHE A 564 -15.30 -6.15 -25.54
N ARG A 565 -14.86 -5.12 -26.27
CA ARG A 565 -13.67 -4.29 -25.99
C ARG A 565 -13.96 -2.82 -26.22
N ASP A 566 -13.20 -1.93 -25.56
CA ASP A 566 -13.32 -0.50 -25.81
C ASP A 566 -12.76 -0.07 -27.16
N VAL A 567 -13.28 1.05 -27.63
CA VAL A 567 -12.93 1.65 -28.90
C VAL A 567 -11.82 2.65 -28.66
N THR A 568 -10.59 2.33 -29.07
CA THR A 568 -9.47 3.28 -28.99
C THR A 568 -9.37 4.06 -30.30
N ALA A 569 -9.18 5.37 -30.22
CA ALA A 569 -8.97 6.25 -31.38
C ALA A 569 -7.62 6.04 -32.12
N THR A 570 -6.92 4.94 -31.83
CA THR A 570 -5.63 4.56 -32.44
C THR A 570 -5.75 3.17 -33.07
N SER A 571 -6.52 3.08 -34.16
CA SER A 571 -6.36 2.01 -35.15
C SER A 571 -6.30 2.64 -36.54
N PRO A 572 -5.13 2.68 -37.20
CA PRO A 572 -5.08 2.97 -38.62
C PRO A 572 -5.42 1.68 -39.38
N GLN A 573 -6.69 1.50 -39.72
CA GLN A 573 -7.08 0.65 -40.85
C GLN A 573 -7.34 1.54 -42.07
N SER A 574 -6.29 1.84 -42.83
CA SER A 574 -6.41 2.12 -44.26
C SER A 574 -5.06 1.95 -44.94
N THR A 575 -5.12 1.22 -46.04
CA THR A 575 -4.07 0.78 -46.96
C THR A 575 -3.25 1.91 -47.58
N ALA A 576 -1.92 1.83 -47.51
CA ALA A 576 -1.03 2.17 -48.62
C ALA A 576 0.36 1.54 -48.43
N SER A 577 0.73 0.69 -49.39
CA SER A 577 2.07 0.15 -49.62
C SER A 577 3.16 1.24 -49.55
N ARG A 578 4.20 1.01 -48.73
CA ARG A 578 5.63 1.28 -49.03
C ARG A 578 6.52 0.76 -47.91
N GLY A 579 7.49 -0.09 -48.27
CA GLY A 579 8.40 -0.75 -47.35
C GLY A 579 9.42 0.20 -46.68
N GLY A 580 9.83 -0.18 -45.48
CA GLY A 580 10.92 0.42 -44.71
C GLY A 580 10.93 -0.14 -43.30
N GLY A 581 11.92 -1.00 -42.98
CA GLY A 581 12.04 -1.65 -41.67
C GLY A 581 12.23 -0.64 -40.52
N ARG A 582 11.43 -0.78 -39.46
CA ARG A 582 11.62 -0.13 -38.17
C ARG A 582 11.91 -1.21 -37.12
N THR A 583 13.04 -1.07 -36.42
CA THR A 583 13.40 -1.86 -35.23
C THR A 583 12.43 -1.56 -34.08
N GLU A 584 11.83 -2.59 -33.49
CA GLU A 584 10.95 -2.47 -32.31
C GLU A 584 11.70 -1.94 -31.07
N PRO A 585 11.06 -1.15 -30.19
CA PRO A 585 11.66 -0.71 -28.94
C PRO A 585 11.89 -1.91 -27.98
N LYS A 586 13.07 -1.97 -27.37
CA LYS A 586 13.43 -3.03 -26.41
C LYS A 586 12.50 -3.02 -25.19
N PRO A 587 12.10 -4.19 -24.65
CA PRO A 587 11.30 -4.26 -23.43
C PRO A 587 12.02 -3.66 -22.24
N ARG A 588 11.27 -3.01 -21.34
CA ARG A 588 11.78 -2.29 -20.16
C ARG A 588 11.64 -3.16 -18.91
N VAL A 589 12.77 -3.42 -18.24
CA VAL A 589 12.87 -4.21 -17.00
C VAL A 589 13.33 -3.30 -15.87
N LEU A 590 12.55 -3.21 -14.80
CA LEU A 590 12.94 -2.46 -13.59
C LEU A 590 13.40 -3.45 -12.51
N ALA A 591 14.66 -3.35 -12.10
CA ALA A 591 15.24 -4.14 -11.02
C ALA A 591 15.24 -3.36 -9.71
N LEU A 592 14.58 -3.90 -8.68
CA LEU A 592 14.53 -3.34 -7.33
C LEU A 592 15.66 -3.97 -6.50
N CYS A 593 16.72 -3.21 -6.24
CA CYS A 593 17.96 -3.61 -5.55
C CYS A 593 18.21 -2.68 -4.33
N LEU A 594 17.38 -2.76 -3.29
CA LEU A 594 17.31 -1.75 -2.23
C LEU A 594 18.33 -1.95 -1.09
N ASP A 595 18.78 -3.18 -0.82
CA ASP A 595 19.73 -3.43 0.29
C ASP A 595 21.15 -3.79 -0.17
N TYR A 596 21.30 -4.66 -1.17
CA TYR A 596 22.56 -5.37 -1.43
C TYR A 596 22.93 -5.42 -2.93
N GLU A 597 22.89 -4.28 -3.61
CA GLU A 597 23.23 -4.20 -5.04
C GLU A 597 24.60 -4.82 -5.38
N ASP A 598 25.62 -4.58 -4.56
CA ASP A 598 26.97 -5.11 -4.77
C ASP A 598 26.99 -6.65 -4.81
N MET A 599 26.24 -7.29 -3.90
CA MET A 599 26.13 -8.74 -3.85
C MET A 599 25.35 -9.29 -5.04
N PHE A 600 24.25 -8.63 -5.41
CA PHE A 600 23.49 -8.98 -6.60
C PHE A 600 24.35 -8.90 -7.86
N GLN A 601 25.15 -7.83 -8.02
CA GLN A 601 26.07 -7.68 -9.15
C GLN A 601 27.16 -8.74 -9.16
N SER A 602 27.72 -9.09 -8.00
CA SER A 602 28.79 -10.09 -7.91
C SER A 602 28.30 -11.51 -8.22
N ILE A 603 27.11 -11.89 -7.78
CA ILE A 603 26.59 -13.26 -7.92
C ILE A 603 25.84 -13.43 -9.24
N TYR A 604 25.02 -12.44 -9.63
CA TYR A 604 24.12 -12.53 -10.79
C TYR A 604 24.57 -11.68 -11.98
N GLY A 605 25.87 -11.32 -12.07
CA GLY A 605 26.42 -10.53 -13.16
C GLY A 605 26.20 -11.12 -14.55
N SER A 606 26.24 -12.46 -14.67
CA SER A 606 25.94 -13.18 -15.93
C SER A 606 24.48 -12.97 -16.36
N LEU A 607 23.52 -13.18 -15.46
CA LEU A 607 22.09 -12.90 -15.68
C LEU A 607 21.86 -11.44 -16.11
N ILE A 608 22.47 -10.47 -15.43
CA ILE A 608 22.34 -9.04 -15.77
C ILE A 608 22.84 -8.78 -17.20
N ALA A 609 23.99 -9.35 -17.58
CA ALA A 609 24.53 -9.21 -18.93
C ALA A 609 23.59 -9.82 -19.99
N LYS A 610 23.02 -11.00 -19.71
CA LYS A 610 22.05 -11.66 -20.58
C LYS A 610 20.77 -10.83 -20.74
N ILE A 611 20.24 -10.23 -19.66
CA ILE A 611 19.06 -9.34 -19.72
C ILE A 611 19.38 -8.07 -20.51
N THR A 612 20.50 -7.41 -20.21
CA THR A 612 20.91 -6.14 -20.86
C THR A 612 21.10 -6.29 -22.38
N SER A 613 21.52 -7.47 -22.83
CA SER A 613 21.65 -7.74 -24.27
C SER A 613 20.30 -7.69 -25.02
N LYS A 614 19.19 -8.02 -24.33
CA LYS A 614 17.85 -8.19 -24.93
C LYS A 614 16.82 -7.14 -24.50
N ALA A 615 17.03 -6.47 -23.37
CA ALA A 615 16.10 -5.53 -22.75
C ALA A 615 16.84 -4.31 -22.20
N THR A 616 16.11 -3.22 -21.97
CA THR A 616 16.63 -2.09 -21.18
C THR A 616 16.39 -2.40 -19.71
N ILE A 617 17.46 -2.49 -18.92
CA ILE A 617 17.39 -2.72 -17.47
C ILE A 617 17.69 -1.44 -16.70
N GLU A 618 16.78 -1.03 -15.83
CA GLU A 618 16.95 0.08 -14.90
C GLU A 618 17.05 -0.47 -13.49
N ARG A 619 18.04 -0.03 -12.72
CA ARG A 619 18.27 -0.50 -11.34
C ARG A 619 17.98 0.61 -10.36
N VAL A 620 17.28 0.28 -9.29
CA VAL A 620 16.93 1.24 -8.25
C VAL A 620 17.35 0.73 -6.88
N THR A 621 18.05 1.60 -6.15
CA THR A 621 18.55 1.34 -4.79
C THR A 621 17.81 2.08 -3.70
N LYS A 622 16.91 3.01 -4.07
CA LYS A 622 16.18 3.85 -3.13
C LYS A 622 14.67 3.66 -3.28
N PRO A 623 13.91 3.39 -2.20
CA PRO A 623 12.47 3.19 -2.26
C PRO A 623 11.70 4.36 -2.88
N GLU A 624 12.11 5.61 -2.65
CA GLU A 624 11.40 6.78 -3.17
C GLU A 624 11.54 6.91 -4.70
N VAL A 625 12.74 6.62 -5.20
CA VAL A 625 13.01 6.55 -6.64
C VAL A 625 12.23 5.39 -7.26
N ALA A 626 12.16 4.25 -6.57
CA ALA A 626 11.43 3.08 -7.05
C ALA A 626 9.94 3.39 -7.21
N LEU A 627 9.33 4.05 -6.22
CA LEU A 627 7.94 4.50 -6.30
C LEU A 627 7.70 5.46 -7.47
N THR A 628 8.67 6.34 -7.74
CA THR A 628 8.59 7.31 -8.85
C THR A 628 8.61 6.58 -10.19
N MET A 629 9.58 5.67 -10.40
CA MET A 629 9.72 4.91 -11.65
C MET A 629 8.56 3.93 -11.89
N LEU A 630 8.02 3.34 -10.82
CA LEU A 630 6.82 2.50 -10.89
C LEU A 630 5.54 3.31 -11.19
N SER A 631 5.58 4.64 -11.11
CA SER A 631 4.45 5.53 -11.40
C SER A 631 4.56 6.18 -12.79
N GLU A 632 5.62 5.91 -13.55
CA GLU A 632 5.80 6.41 -14.91
C GLU A 632 4.86 5.73 -15.90
N GLU A 633 4.44 6.46 -16.95
CA GLU A 633 3.66 5.93 -18.07
C GLU A 633 4.52 5.90 -19.35
N PRO A 634 4.69 4.73 -20.00
CA PRO A 634 4.15 3.42 -19.64
C PRO A 634 4.91 2.74 -18.48
N PRO A 635 4.21 1.92 -17.65
CA PRO A 635 4.84 1.20 -16.55
C PRO A 635 5.84 0.15 -17.07
N PRO A 636 6.81 -0.29 -16.25
CA PRO A 636 7.78 -1.30 -16.65
C PRO A 636 7.07 -2.62 -17.02
N SER A 637 7.56 -3.26 -18.08
CA SER A 637 6.99 -4.52 -18.59
C SER A 637 7.25 -5.69 -17.63
N VAL A 638 8.38 -5.63 -16.93
CA VAL A 638 8.82 -6.62 -15.95
C VAL A 638 9.43 -5.90 -14.75
N ILE A 639 9.06 -6.33 -13.55
CA ILE A 639 9.68 -5.91 -12.30
C ILE A 639 10.48 -7.10 -11.75
N LEU A 640 11.79 -6.93 -11.62
CA LEU A 640 12.68 -7.92 -11.03
C LEU A 640 12.99 -7.50 -9.59
N VAL A 641 12.47 -8.25 -8.61
CA VAL A 641 12.80 -8.05 -7.20
C VAL A 641 14.02 -8.90 -6.88
N THR A 642 15.12 -8.25 -6.50
CA THR A 642 16.42 -8.92 -6.36
C THR A 642 16.80 -9.18 -4.90
N ASP A 643 16.17 -8.51 -3.94
CA ASP A 643 16.43 -8.66 -2.51
C ASP A 643 15.17 -8.55 -1.65
N GLY A 644 15.33 -8.87 -0.36
CA GLY A 644 14.23 -8.95 0.60
C GLY A 644 13.67 -7.61 1.08
N ALA A 645 14.28 -6.48 0.74
CA ALA A 645 13.91 -5.17 1.28
C ALA A 645 12.46 -4.78 0.99
N ILE A 646 11.91 -5.23 -0.15
CA ILE A 646 10.50 -4.99 -0.52
C ILE A 646 9.52 -5.47 0.56
N THR A 647 9.90 -6.50 1.32
CA THR A 647 9.04 -7.07 2.38
C THR A 647 8.87 -6.13 3.57
N ARG A 648 9.81 -5.19 3.77
CA ARG A 648 9.81 -4.18 4.84
C ARG A 648 9.40 -2.79 4.35
N GLN A 649 8.97 -2.67 3.09
CA GLN A 649 8.59 -1.41 2.45
C GLN A 649 7.12 -1.49 2.02
N GLN A 650 6.19 -1.18 2.94
CA GLN A 650 4.75 -1.42 2.73
C GLN A 650 4.22 -0.71 1.48
N LYS A 651 4.45 0.60 1.34
CA LYS A 651 3.95 1.38 0.19
C LYS A 651 4.50 0.88 -1.16
N LEU A 652 5.78 0.50 -1.18
CA LEU A 652 6.42 -0.03 -2.38
C LEU A 652 5.87 -1.41 -2.73
N CYS A 653 5.71 -2.28 -1.74
CA CYS A 653 5.09 -3.59 -1.89
C CYS A 653 3.66 -3.47 -2.45
N GLU A 654 2.82 -2.60 -1.87
CA GLU A 654 1.45 -2.33 -2.33
C GLU A 654 1.42 -1.86 -3.79
N ARG A 655 2.32 -0.93 -4.18
CA ARG A 655 2.43 -0.46 -5.57
C ARG A 655 2.84 -1.57 -6.54
N VAL A 656 3.78 -2.44 -6.15
CA VAL A 656 4.18 -3.60 -6.96
C VAL A 656 3.01 -4.59 -7.09
N ILE A 657 2.21 -4.80 -6.04
CA ILE A 657 1.01 -5.63 -6.08
C ILE A 657 -0.03 -5.04 -7.04
N ASP A 658 -0.24 -3.73 -7.05
CA ASP A 658 -1.16 -3.07 -7.96
C ASP A 658 -0.75 -3.27 -9.44
N LEU A 659 0.53 -3.11 -9.75
CA LEU A 659 1.06 -3.35 -11.10
C LEU A 659 1.01 -4.83 -11.50
N LEU A 660 1.32 -5.73 -10.58
CA LEU A 660 1.18 -7.18 -10.78
C LEU A 660 -0.28 -7.52 -11.15
N ARG A 661 -1.24 -7.05 -10.37
CA ARG A 661 -2.67 -7.29 -10.66
C ARG A 661 -3.13 -6.59 -11.94
N GLY A 662 -2.50 -5.48 -12.31
CA GLY A 662 -2.71 -4.72 -13.55
C GLY A 662 -2.09 -5.33 -14.81
N GLY A 663 -1.31 -6.42 -14.72
CA GLY A 663 -0.78 -7.14 -15.88
C GLY A 663 0.75 -7.21 -15.97
N THR A 664 1.50 -6.52 -15.10
CA THR A 664 2.96 -6.57 -15.09
C THR A 664 3.47 -7.92 -14.58
N ALA A 665 4.55 -8.44 -15.17
CA ALA A 665 5.24 -9.61 -14.63
C ALA A 665 6.17 -9.19 -13.49
N VAL A 666 6.01 -9.79 -12.31
CA VAL A 666 6.89 -9.58 -11.15
C VAL A 666 7.65 -10.86 -10.87
N ILE A 667 8.97 -10.78 -10.81
CA ILE A 667 9.84 -11.95 -10.64
C ILE A 667 10.69 -11.73 -9.39
N LEU A 668 10.50 -12.58 -8.39
CA LEU A 668 11.31 -12.67 -7.19
C LEU A 668 12.46 -13.63 -7.47
N ALA A 669 13.67 -13.09 -7.59
CA ALA A 669 14.87 -13.86 -7.92
C ALA A 669 16.10 -13.17 -7.30
N GLY A 670 17.30 -13.60 -7.70
CA GLY A 670 18.51 -13.03 -7.13
C GLY A 670 18.67 -13.41 -5.66
N CYS A 671 19.04 -12.44 -4.84
CA CYS A 671 19.24 -12.63 -3.42
C CYS A 671 17.94 -12.63 -2.59
N PHE A 672 16.76 -12.50 -3.20
CA PHE A 672 15.48 -12.48 -2.47
C PHE A 672 15.33 -13.70 -1.55
N SER A 673 15.55 -14.90 -2.07
CA SER A 673 15.41 -16.18 -1.34
C SER A 673 16.41 -16.34 -0.20
N SER A 674 17.59 -15.71 -0.29
CA SER A 674 18.64 -15.79 0.75
C SER A 674 18.51 -14.70 1.82
N MET A 675 17.83 -13.59 1.54
CA MET A 675 17.83 -12.38 2.38
C MET A 675 16.49 -12.06 3.05
N VAL A 676 15.50 -12.94 2.93
CA VAL A 676 14.23 -12.84 3.66
C VAL A 676 14.20 -13.79 4.84
N THR A 677 13.65 -13.35 5.97
CA THR A 677 13.32 -14.22 7.12
C THR A 677 12.08 -15.09 6.80
N GLN A 678 11.76 -16.05 7.69
CA GLN A 678 10.49 -16.79 7.62
C GLN A 678 9.28 -15.84 7.69
N GLY A 679 9.30 -14.90 8.63
CA GLY A 679 8.23 -13.93 8.84
C GLY A 679 8.03 -13.03 7.62
N GLN A 680 9.09 -12.37 7.13
CA GLN A 680 9.06 -11.55 5.91
C GLN A 680 8.47 -12.28 4.72
N PHE A 681 8.95 -13.50 4.47
CA PHE A 681 8.48 -14.32 3.36
C PHE A 681 6.97 -14.58 3.48
N ASN A 682 6.55 -15.13 4.62
CA ASN A 682 5.17 -15.52 4.85
C ASN A 682 4.21 -14.33 4.82
N ARG A 683 4.59 -13.20 5.43
CA ARG A 683 3.80 -11.96 5.43
C ARG A 683 3.64 -11.37 4.04
N PHE A 684 4.72 -11.37 3.24
CA PHE A 684 4.70 -10.84 1.88
C PHE A 684 3.67 -11.56 1.01
N PHE A 685 3.65 -12.90 1.03
CA PHE A 685 2.67 -13.68 0.28
C PHE A 685 1.27 -13.64 0.89
N ALA A 686 1.15 -13.58 2.22
CA ALA A 686 -0.15 -13.36 2.87
C ALA A 686 -0.80 -12.04 2.42
N ARG A 687 -0.02 -10.96 2.27
CA ARG A 687 -0.49 -9.66 1.76
C ARG A 687 -0.98 -9.74 0.31
N LEU A 688 -0.35 -10.57 -0.52
CA LEU A 688 -0.79 -10.90 -1.88
C LEU A 688 -2.09 -11.72 -1.92
N GLY A 689 -2.46 -12.35 -0.80
CA GLY A 689 -3.58 -13.29 -0.71
C GLY A 689 -3.20 -14.72 -1.11
N LEU A 690 -1.90 -15.05 -1.11
CA LEU A 690 -1.38 -16.37 -1.44
C LEU A 690 -1.04 -17.13 -0.16
N PRO A 691 -1.39 -18.43 -0.06
CA PRO A 691 -1.11 -19.24 1.13
C PRO A 691 0.36 -19.65 1.25
N TRP A 692 1.23 -19.23 0.31
CA TRP A 692 2.58 -19.72 0.16
C TRP A 692 3.41 -19.55 1.44
N GLN A 693 4.10 -20.62 1.83
CA GLN A 693 4.99 -20.62 3.00
C GLN A 693 6.41 -20.96 2.61
N ARG A 694 7.37 -20.40 3.35
CA ARG A 694 8.78 -20.76 3.20
C ARG A 694 8.98 -22.24 3.57
N GLY A 695 9.59 -22.99 2.67
CA GLY A 695 9.88 -24.43 2.80
C GLY A 695 11.34 -24.70 3.17
N SER A 696 11.81 -25.90 2.81
CA SER A 696 13.17 -26.35 3.09
C SER A 696 14.25 -25.49 2.42
N TYR A 697 15.43 -25.40 3.04
CA TYR A 697 16.61 -24.76 2.46
C TYR A 697 17.72 -25.79 2.28
N GLN A 698 17.93 -26.25 1.04
CA GLN A 698 18.87 -27.34 0.73
C GLN A 698 19.35 -27.29 -0.72
N ARG A 699 20.44 -28.02 -1.00
CA ARG A 699 20.90 -28.25 -2.37
C ARG A 699 20.29 -29.55 -2.88
N GLU A 700 19.64 -29.48 -4.04
CA GLU A 700 18.92 -30.61 -4.60
C GLU A 700 18.87 -30.54 -6.14
N SER A 701 18.61 -31.68 -6.79
CA SER A 701 18.34 -31.74 -8.23
C SER A 701 16.86 -31.55 -8.51
N VAL A 702 16.50 -30.47 -9.20
CA VAL A 702 15.11 -30.14 -9.53
C VAL A 702 14.79 -30.59 -10.95
N LYS A 703 13.53 -30.99 -11.18
CA LYS A 703 13.02 -31.41 -12.49
C LYS A 703 11.94 -30.48 -12.98
N LEU A 704 11.99 -30.15 -14.28
CA LEU A 704 10.96 -29.38 -14.97
C LEU A 704 9.66 -30.17 -15.01
N ARG A 705 8.51 -29.48 -14.93
CA ARG A 705 7.17 -30.02 -15.21
C ARG A 705 6.70 -29.55 -16.60
N PRO A 706 6.96 -30.31 -17.69
CA PRO A 706 6.70 -29.84 -19.05
C PRO A 706 5.23 -29.53 -19.31
N GLN A 707 4.33 -30.27 -18.65
CA GLN A 707 2.87 -30.11 -18.81
C GLN A 707 2.38 -28.74 -18.33
N VAL A 708 3.12 -28.08 -17.43
CA VAL A 708 2.79 -26.76 -16.88
C VAL A 708 3.33 -25.63 -17.77
N VAL A 709 4.53 -25.80 -18.30
CA VAL A 709 5.27 -24.73 -18.99
C VAL A 709 4.95 -24.69 -20.50
N GLY A 710 4.45 -25.81 -21.05
CA GLY A 710 4.11 -25.98 -22.45
C GLY A 710 5.32 -26.35 -23.31
N ASP A 711 5.07 -27.12 -24.39
CA ASP A 711 6.11 -27.80 -25.16
C ASP A 711 7.19 -26.86 -25.73
N ARG A 712 6.80 -25.65 -26.17
CA ARG A 712 7.72 -24.67 -26.76
C ARG A 712 8.77 -24.17 -25.76
N LEU A 713 8.37 -23.85 -24.54
CA LEU A 713 9.28 -23.40 -23.48
C LEU A 713 10.02 -24.59 -22.86
N ALA A 714 9.35 -25.72 -22.71
CA ALA A 714 9.95 -26.94 -22.15
C ALA A 714 11.12 -27.47 -22.99
N ALA A 715 11.09 -27.29 -24.32
CA ALA A 715 12.21 -27.65 -25.21
C ALA A 715 13.46 -26.78 -25.01
N ARG A 716 13.35 -25.63 -24.33
CA ARG A 716 14.41 -24.62 -24.21
C ARG A 716 14.91 -24.43 -22.78
N LEU A 717 14.14 -24.92 -21.81
CA LEU A 717 14.50 -24.94 -20.41
C LEU A 717 15.20 -26.27 -20.07
N PRO A 718 16.13 -26.30 -19.10
CA PRO A 718 16.75 -27.55 -18.66
C PRO A 718 15.71 -28.53 -18.12
N SER A 719 15.72 -29.78 -18.59
CA SER A 719 14.81 -30.82 -18.08
C SER A 719 15.03 -31.13 -16.60
N SER A 720 16.28 -31.02 -16.13
CA SER A 720 16.66 -31.04 -14.72
C SER A 720 17.99 -30.35 -14.49
N TYR A 721 18.19 -29.75 -13.32
CA TYR A 721 19.48 -29.19 -12.90
C TYR A 721 19.60 -29.13 -11.37
N SER A 722 20.82 -29.10 -10.85
CA SER A 722 21.07 -28.96 -9.41
C SER A 722 21.11 -27.49 -9.02
N GLN A 723 20.38 -27.13 -7.96
CA GLN A 723 20.41 -25.80 -7.36
C GLN A 723 20.48 -25.85 -5.84
N LYS A 724 21.10 -24.84 -5.22
CA LYS A 724 20.89 -24.57 -3.80
C LYS A 724 19.72 -23.62 -3.69
N ALA A 725 18.58 -24.14 -3.22
CA ALA A 725 17.33 -23.41 -3.25
C ALA A 725 16.67 -23.29 -1.88
N LEU A 726 15.98 -22.17 -1.69
CA LEU A 726 14.90 -22.08 -0.73
C LEU A 726 13.60 -22.51 -1.41
N PHE A 727 13.06 -23.65 -0.98
CA PHE A 727 11.79 -24.17 -1.47
C PHE A 727 10.60 -23.40 -0.91
N ILE A 728 9.46 -23.53 -1.59
CA ILE A 728 8.17 -22.96 -1.20
C ILE A 728 7.11 -24.05 -1.13
N THR A 729 6.21 -23.96 -0.15
CA THR A 729 5.10 -24.90 0.09
C THR A 729 3.74 -24.21 -0.12
N ASP A 730 2.67 -25.01 -0.12
CA ASP A 730 1.28 -24.54 -0.30
C ASP A 730 1.05 -23.82 -1.64
N VAL A 731 1.71 -24.29 -2.70
CA VAL A 731 1.59 -23.77 -4.06
C VAL A 731 0.68 -24.66 -4.90
N GLU A 732 -0.19 -24.04 -5.70
CA GLU A 732 -1.02 -24.77 -6.66
C GLU A 732 -0.14 -25.49 -7.69
N SER A 733 -0.42 -26.77 -7.94
CA SER A 733 0.40 -27.61 -8.84
C SER A 733 0.49 -27.07 -10.28
N SER A 734 -0.50 -26.29 -10.72
CA SER A 734 -0.53 -25.62 -12.03
C SER A 734 0.48 -24.47 -12.16
N ALA A 735 1.03 -23.97 -11.05
CA ALA A 735 2.02 -22.88 -11.04
C ALA A 735 3.46 -23.39 -10.88
N VAL A 736 3.67 -24.68 -10.57
CA VAL A 736 5.00 -25.24 -10.25
C VAL A 736 5.75 -25.57 -11.54
N TRP A 737 6.86 -24.87 -11.79
CA TRP A 737 7.75 -25.13 -12.93
C TRP A 737 8.80 -26.18 -12.58
N TYR A 738 9.44 -26.06 -11.42
CA TYR A 738 10.48 -26.99 -10.96
C TYR A 738 10.26 -27.43 -9.51
N ALA A 739 10.42 -28.73 -9.27
CA ALA A 739 10.36 -29.37 -7.96
C ALA A 739 11.35 -30.55 -7.89
N GLU A 740 11.66 -31.05 -6.69
CA GLU A 740 12.53 -32.25 -6.52
C GLU A 740 11.94 -33.48 -7.22
N ARG A 741 10.63 -33.69 -7.07
CA ARG A 741 9.88 -34.84 -7.60
C ARG A 741 8.53 -34.39 -8.16
N GLU A 742 7.94 -35.20 -9.05
CA GLU A 742 6.62 -34.91 -9.64
C GLU A 742 5.53 -34.72 -8.58
N ASN A 743 5.61 -35.43 -7.45
CA ASN A 743 4.67 -35.35 -6.33
C ASN A 743 5.23 -34.62 -5.09
N SER A 744 6.27 -33.81 -5.25
CA SER A 744 6.76 -33.01 -4.11
C SER A 744 5.72 -31.95 -3.72
N ASN A 745 5.50 -31.78 -2.42
CA ASN A 745 4.73 -30.68 -1.84
C ASN A 745 5.52 -29.36 -1.80
N GLU A 746 6.80 -29.42 -2.20
CA GLU A 746 7.72 -28.29 -2.24
C GLU A 746 8.15 -27.98 -3.68
N ALA A 747 8.16 -26.69 -4.03
CA ALA A 747 8.61 -26.19 -5.32
C ALA A 747 9.86 -25.31 -5.17
N ALA A 748 10.78 -25.40 -6.12
CA ALA A 748 11.95 -24.52 -6.20
C ALA A 748 11.70 -23.32 -7.13
N VAL A 749 10.85 -23.50 -8.14
CA VAL A 749 10.48 -22.47 -9.12
C VAL A 749 8.98 -22.48 -9.35
N VAL A 750 8.36 -21.31 -9.21
CA VAL A 750 6.92 -21.12 -9.34
C VAL A 750 6.63 -19.93 -10.27
N PHE A 751 5.61 -20.05 -11.12
CA PHE A 751 5.11 -18.98 -11.95
C PHE A 751 3.57 -18.96 -11.96
N ALA A 752 2.99 -18.19 -11.05
CA ALA A 752 1.55 -18.14 -10.83
C ALA A 752 0.90 -16.93 -11.50
N THR A 753 -0.38 -17.05 -11.86
CA THR A 753 -1.20 -15.89 -12.27
C THR A 753 -1.75 -15.19 -11.03
N VAL A 754 -1.56 -13.87 -10.94
CA VAL A 754 -2.11 -13.03 -9.87
C VAL A 754 -2.76 -11.81 -10.51
N GLY A 755 -4.09 -11.72 -10.44
CA GLY A 755 -4.85 -10.72 -11.23
C GLY A 755 -4.64 -10.95 -12.73
N ALA A 756 -4.29 -9.88 -13.47
CA ALA A 756 -3.95 -9.97 -14.90
C ALA A 756 -2.46 -10.29 -15.16
N GLY A 757 -1.59 -10.22 -14.15
CA GLY A 757 -0.15 -10.42 -14.30
C GLY A 757 0.36 -11.79 -13.87
N LYS A 758 1.69 -11.89 -13.81
CA LYS A 758 2.40 -13.12 -13.49
C LYS A 758 3.41 -12.90 -12.36
N LEU A 759 3.35 -13.74 -11.34
CA LEU A 759 4.27 -13.75 -10.21
C LEU A 759 5.22 -14.94 -10.33
N GLY A 760 6.50 -14.66 -10.56
CA GLY A 760 7.58 -15.63 -10.54
C GLY A 760 8.31 -15.66 -9.21
N TYR A 761 8.64 -16.85 -8.74
CA TYR A 761 9.56 -17.08 -7.63
C TYR A 761 10.64 -18.08 -8.07
N VAL A 762 11.90 -17.71 -7.88
CA VAL A 762 13.07 -18.56 -8.13
C VAL A 762 13.86 -18.69 -6.83
N GLY A 763 13.85 -19.88 -6.24
CA GLY A 763 14.44 -20.13 -4.93
C GLY A 763 15.97 -20.21 -4.90
N ASP A 764 16.63 -20.19 -6.04
CA ASP A 764 18.09 -20.27 -6.19
C ASP A 764 18.81 -19.12 -5.45
N VAL A 765 19.80 -19.49 -4.62
CA VAL A 765 20.63 -18.55 -3.85
C VAL A 765 22.05 -18.34 -4.39
N ASN A 766 22.47 -19.12 -5.38
CA ASN A 766 23.82 -19.13 -5.92
C ASN A 766 23.91 -18.63 -7.38
N GLY A 767 22.78 -18.47 -8.08
CA GLY A 767 22.77 -18.00 -9.47
C GLY A 767 23.25 -19.07 -10.45
N GLU A 768 22.71 -20.28 -10.34
CA GLU A 768 23.03 -21.37 -11.25
C GLU A 768 22.53 -21.09 -12.67
N GLU A 769 23.29 -21.56 -13.68
CA GLU A 769 23.01 -21.29 -15.09
C GLU A 769 21.59 -21.74 -15.52
N GLY A 770 21.10 -22.84 -14.95
CA GLY A 770 19.73 -23.31 -15.18
C GLY A 770 18.68 -22.32 -14.70
N SER A 771 18.90 -21.68 -13.55
CA SER A 771 18.02 -20.64 -13.00
C SER A 771 18.07 -19.36 -13.82
N GLU A 772 19.21 -19.00 -14.41
CA GLU A 772 19.30 -17.84 -15.30
C GLU A 772 18.39 -18.01 -16.54
N ALA A 773 18.37 -19.20 -17.13
CA ALA A 773 17.47 -19.51 -18.25
C ALA A 773 16.00 -19.40 -17.83
N VAL A 774 15.67 -19.85 -16.62
CA VAL A 774 14.32 -19.73 -16.05
C VAL A 774 13.91 -18.27 -15.88
N VAL A 775 14.76 -17.43 -15.27
CA VAL A 775 14.47 -15.99 -15.09
C VAL A 775 14.28 -15.31 -16.44
N LEU A 776 15.15 -15.58 -17.42
CA LEU A 776 14.99 -15.05 -18.78
C LEU A 776 13.67 -15.47 -19.43
N ALA A 777 13.21 -16.70 -19.18
CA ALA A 777 11.92 -17.19 -19.66
C ALA A 777 10.75 -16.45 -19.02
N MET A 778 10.77 -16.26 -17.70
CA MET A 778 9.73 -15.52 -16.97
C MET A 778 9.67 -14.04 -17.40
N CYS A 779 10.82 -13.44 -17.73
CA CYS A 779 10.88 -12.08 -18.30
C CYS A 779 10.39 -12.00 -19.75
N GLY A 780 10.10 -13.13 -20.41
CA GLY A 780 9.78 -13.17 -21.85
C GLY A 780 10.98 -12.86 -22.75
N LEU A 781 12.21 -13.01 -22.24
CA LEU A 781 13.47 -12.69 -22.92
C LEU A 781 14.20 -13.95 -23.41
N LEU A 782 13.67 -15.14 -23.13
CA LEU A 782 14.28 -16.36 -23.65
C LEU A 782 14.16 -16.41 -25.18
N ASP A 783 13.19 -15.76 -25.85
CA ASP A 783 13.09 -15.59 -27.33
C ASP A 783 12.44 -14.27 -27.76
N GLY A 784 12.86 -13.72 -28.90
CA GLY A 784 12.19 -12.60 -29.58
C GLY A 784 10.74 -12.96 -29.95
N ARG A 785 9.82 -12.01 -29.78
CA ARG A 785 8.41 -12.16 -30.16
C ARG A 785 8.35 -12.52 -31.65
N ALA A 786 7.67 -13.62 -31.97
CA ALA A 786 7.32 -14.00 -33.33
C ALA A 786 5.89 -13.52 -33.62
#